data_AF-A0A2E5ASB8-F1
#
_entry.id   AF-A0A2E5ASB8-F1
#
_cell.length_a   1.000
_cell.length_b   1.000
_cell.length_c   1.000
_cell.angle_alpha   90.00
_cell.angle_beta   90.00
_cell.angle_gamma   90.00
#
_symmetry.space_group_name_H-M   'P 1'
#
loop_
_entity.id
_entity.type
_entity.pdbx_description
1 polymer ?
#
loop_
_entity_poly.entity_id
_entity_poly.type
_entity_poly.pdbx_seq_one_letter_code
_entity_poly.pdbx_strand_id
1 'polypeptide(L)'
;MELCCFKKKYIIFLLLFSVNLFAVDRDLFSFSVSKKIKYIEGKENKKIVKQFLKNWKSNSFNKNDKDIIIHYVSSFENRSFNQEYYINFFSFCNYLVVNNSKKLSNWLNSSFSSINNLSDFDLDIYLQTNYKLVKQNILFEINDFSWSFSGDVSLSFRNNKPYYSLNLDTLFLSNDYNEIIIYQTQGEFDLINKTLNAKGGYMGWERIGVPISDRKVLLDSFELDLTNRKINLDNVILENNLHFKIITQGKFIDYLSRAKKQNSYPKFYANKEAKAEPIFNGFSCFGLINILKDKIYFKSNEDSFVKLIYEDEDFKGEFIGKSFSLKDSTLSSGKVSSKFYFNESNDSIFHPEMRFLYNFNDNQISLNRLNNTYLSDRPILNSFHGLNIYADFFKINLDQEKIFFSSTCLNDKNYILFESVDYYEDSRYKDLNLSDLNMLDVLFNYINRYDKRNNILVNDFALYMDMTFDKALHIISTLEIFDFIDYNSFSETFNIKRRAFDFYNSKNKKYDYDQLSIESLCFLGDTVSTIDMNDLTMNISNVKKINLQFDSSYDINLNDEEIIFFKNRDFVMNANLKIGNFNIKSDSVVFSYNDFNLFYPNYSDFEIINSGMKKNRECVEKIVFKNGFLEIDSLTNKSGIVENYDFPKFHFSDSTFIYGNDNAIILNLHPMTINYFDEIAIDNLVFNGSLSVKNAFESLTGNMTLNKSTGINFTSNDFILPFFNNDSIQGDFNFSDSELRFSGKIKNKDFSYFSSNMLINSSKISSKKGDLIFNSSSSYPSIKADNISMDYVLFDSIKFNSKNKRLFSLYDDYSFFGEIILDLKIEDVYLTASGNFISSKDPDFLFDISSDLFLFSKNSFISANSIINFNSSNNEKFNLNGISLEFNLKFDSIYFFRENLNFQISSLNADIDFQASLLDLKSRELKFFNLDSSQGICSFNDKINYNINSMFFNFNTQRVSFFTDNFLDFGSHKLFPKDGFFEINNKGVPFDFIAEKIIKKRFGRDLIYLDKKVSFDEKMNCFIQD
;
A
#
# COMPACT_ATOMS: atom_id res chain seq x y z
N MET A 1 121.39 -10.37 -15.73
CA MET A 1 122.03 -9.60 -14.64
C MET A 1 122.28 -8.20 -15.14
N GLU A 2 121.83 -7.23 -14.33
CA GLU A 2 122.33 -5.85 -14.22
C GLU A 2 122.13 -4.86 -15.39
N LEU A 3 121.13 -3.99 -15.19
CA LEU A 3 121.31 -2.55 -14.93
C LEU A 3 122.57 -1.90 -15.52
N CYS A 4 122.39 -0.92 -16.42
CA CYS A 4 122.69 0.50 -16.14
C CYS A 4 122.87 1.36 -17.40
N CYS A 5 122.22 2.52 -17.33
CA CYS A 5 122.76 3.84 -17.63
C CYS A 5 123.15 4.27 -19.07
N PHE A 6 122.40 5.30 -19.48
CA PHE A 6 122.88 6.59 -19.99
C PHE A 6 123.36 6.73 -21.45
N LYS A 7 122.41 7.21 -22.27
CA LYS A 7 122.37 8.57 -22.86
C LYS A 7 123.61 9.11 -23.60
N LYS A 8 123.27 9.66 -24.78
CA LYS A 8 123.87 10.80 -25.50
C LYS A 8 125.17 10.55 -26.27
N LYS A 9 125.02 10.30 -27.57
CA LYS A 9 125.36 11.25 -28.66
C LYS A 9 125.14 10.61 -30.04
N TYR A 10 123.89 10.68 -30.50
CA TYR A 10 123.58 10.85 -31.93
C TYR A 10 122.55 12.00 -32.00
N ILE A 11 123.01 13.17 -31.57
CA ILE A 11 122.34 14.47 -31.70
C ILE A 11 123.21 15.22 -32.71
N ILE A 12 122.72 15.39 -33.95
CA ILE A 12 123.04 16.46 -34.92
C ILE A 12 122.42 16.22 -36.33
N PHE A 13 121.67 15.14 -36.58
CA PHE A 13 121.05 14.94 -37.92
C PHE A 13 119.51 14.90 -37.96
N LEU A 14 118.81 15.21 -36.86
CA LEU A 14 117.34 15.13 -36.78
C LEU A 14 116.74 16.30 -35.97
N LEU A 15 117.21 17.51 -36.25
CA LEU A 15 116.84 18.73 -35.52
C LEU A 15 116.53 19.93 -36.44
N LEU A 16 115.89 19.68 -37.59
CA LEU A 16 115.41 20.72 -38.51
C LEU A 16 113.95 20.53 -39.00
N PHE A 17 113.16 19.68 -38.34
CA PHE A 17 111.71 19.59 -38.57
C PHE A 17 110.95 19.75 -37.26
N SER A 18 111.09 20.93 -36.67
CA SER A 18 110.14 21.44 -35.69
C SER A 18 109.89 22.91 -36.01
N VAL A 19 108.62 23.29 -36.05
CA VAL A 19 108.06 24.62 -36.37
C VAL A 19 107.78 24.85 -37.86
N ASN A 20 106.65 24.30 -38.32
CA ASN A 20 105.70 25.01 -39.17
C ASN A 20 104.31 24.57 -38.71
N LEU A 21 103.69 25.36 -37.81
CA LEU A 21 102.69 26.34 -38.21
C LEU A 21 101.52 25.67 -38.93
N PHE A 22 100.50 25.31 -38.14
CA PHE A 22 99.12 25.25 -38.56
C PHE A 22 98.73 26.61 -39.16
N ALA A 23 99.03 26.78 -40.44
CA ALA A 23 98.43 27.76 -41.31
C ALA A 23 98.15 27.05 -42.63
N VAL A 24 97.20 26.11 -42.61
CA VAL A 24 96.48 25.81 -43.84
C VAL A 24 95.79 27.11 -44.20
N ASP A 25 96.25 27.72 -45.29
CA ASP A 25 95.69 28.97 -45.77
C ASP A 25 94.17 28.80 -45.91
N ARG A 26 93.40 29.71 -45.32
CA ARG A 26 91.93 29.57 -45.25
C ARG A 26 91.29 29.58 -46.64
N ASP A 27 92.01 30.16 -47.60
CA ASP A 27 91.68 30.14 -49.02
C ASP A 27 91.99 28.79 -49.68
N LEU A 28 93.09 28.11 -49.31
CA LEU A 28 93.43 26.75 -49.75
C LEU A 28 92.41 25.70 -49.28
N PHE A 29 91.85 25.85 -48.08
CA PHE A 29 90.78 24.97 -47.58
C PHE A 29 89.49 25.09 -48.42
N SER A 30 89.10 26.32 -48.78
CA SER A 30 87.94 26.52 -49.66
C SER A 30 88.16 25.88 -51.04
N PHE A 31 89.39 25.92 -51.54
CA PHE A 31 89.80 25.30 -52.79
C PHE A 31 89.77 23.76 -52.73
N SER A 32 90.29 23.14 -51.65
CA SER A 32 90.30 21.69 -51.47
C SER A 32 88.89 21.10 -51.34
N VAL A 33 88.02 21.74 -50.55
CA VAL A 33 86.61 21.37 -50.42
C VAL A 33 85.90 21.54 -51.77
N SER A 34 86.13 22.65 -52.50
CA SER A 34 85.50 22.91 -53.80
C SER A 34 85.91 21.93 -54.92
N LYS A 35 87.15 21.42 -54.91
CA LYS A 35 87.62 20.42 -55.89
C LYS A 35 86.95 19.06 -55.68
N LYS A 36 86.66 18.69 -54.43
CA LYS A 36 85.94 17.47 -54.05
C LYS A 36 84.42 17.53 -54.37
N ILE A 37 83.82 18.72 -54.49
CA ILE A 37 82.41 18.93 -54.89
C ILE A 37 82.07 18.33 -56.27
N LYS A 38 83.03 18.22 -57.18
CA LYS A 38 82.80 17.64 -58.52
C LYS A 38 82.26 16.20 -58.46
N TYR A 39 82.58 15.46 -57.40
CA TYR A 39 82.21 14.06 -57.23
C TYR A 39 80.98 13.84 -56.33
N ILE A 40 80.42 14.89 -55.74
CA ILE A 40 79.23 14.78 -54.88
C ILE A 40 77.99 14.50 -55.74
N GLU A 41 77.33 13.36 -55.52
CA GLU A 41 76.11 12.99 -56.22
C GLU A 41 74.86 13.61 -55.56
N GLY A 42 73.84 13.93 -56.38
CA GLY A 42 72.57 14.52 -55.92
C GLY A 42 72.50 16.06 -56.00
N LYS A 43 71.38 16.58 -56.52
CA LYS A 43 71.12 18.03 -56.68
C LYS A 43 71.03 18.76 -55.34
N GLU A 44 70.49 18.10 -54.31
CA GLU A 44 70.33 18.66 -52.96
C GLU A 44 71.66 18.76 -52.21
N ASN A 45 72.45 17.68 -52.23
CA ASN A 45 73.80 17.65 -51.62
C ASN A 45 74.69 18.76 -52.18
N LYS A 46 74.66 18.98 -53.51
CA LYS A 46 75.37 20.11 -54.13
C LYS A 46 74.90 21.49 -53.64
N LYS A 47 73.61 21.66 -53.31
CA LYS A 47 73.09 22.92 -52.73
C LYS A 47 73.63 23.14 -51.32
N ILE A 48 73.64 22.10 -50.48
CA ILE A 48 74.16 22.16 -49.10
C ILE A 48 75.62 22.63 -49.11
N VAL A 49 76.46 22.01 -49.93
CA VAL A 49 77.89 22.39 -49.96
C VAL A 49 78.10 23.78 -50.56
N LYS A 50 77.34 24.17 -51.60
CA LYS A 50 77.40 25.53 -52.14
C LYS A 50 77.00 26.58 -51.08
N GLN A 51 75.96 26.30 -50.29
CA GLN A 51 75.55 27.18 -49.20
C GLN A 51 76.63 27.27 -48.11
N PHE A 52 77.28 26.14 -47.80
CA PHE A 52 78.40 26.11 -46.86
C PHE A 52 79.58 26.95 -47.33
N LEU A 53 80.00 26.81 -48.58
CA LEU A 53 81.06 27.65 -49.16
C LEU A 53 80.67 29.14 -49.21
N LYS A 54 79.38 29.46 -49.44
CA LYS A 54 78.88 30.84 -49.39
C LYS A 54 79.00 31.41 -47.97
N ASN A 55 78.57 30.67 -46.97
CA ASN A 55 78.69 31.05 -45.55
C ASN A 55 80.17 31.13 -45.11
N TRP A 56 81.04 30.26 -45.64
CA TRP A 56 82.48 30.26 -45.40
C TRP A 56 83.17 31.56 -45.88
N LYS A 57 82.82 32.01 -47.08
CA LYS A 57 83.38 33.21 -47.73
C LYS A 57 82.82 34.53 -47.19
N SER A 58 81.56 34.54 -46.73
CA SER A 58 80.88 35.76 -46.23
C SER A 58 81.21 36.12 -44.77
N ASN A 59 82.19 35.48 -44.15
CA ASN A 59 82.55 35.64 -42.72
C ASN A 59 81.41 35.34 -41.73
N SER A 60 80.42 34.53 -42.09
CA SER A 60 79.39 34.05 -41.16
C SER A 60 79.97 33.20 -40.01
N PHE A 61 81.02 32.43 -40.29
CA PHE A 61 81.77 31.69 -39.27
C PHE A 61 82.90 32.54 -38.68
N ASN A 62 83.03 32.55 -37.35
CA ASN A 62 84.10 33.28 -36.67
C ASN A 62 85.48 32.60 -36.89
N LYS A 63 86.55 33.25 -36.42
CA LYS A 63 87.93 32.79 -36.61
C LYS A 63 88.15 31.38 -36.04
N ASN A 64 87.65 31.13 -34.84
CA ASN A 64 87.83 29.89 -34.08
C ASN A 64 86.98 28.74 -34.65
N ASP A 65 85.72 29.01 -34.99
CA ASP A 65 84.81 28.04 -35.62
C ASP A 65 85.40 27.51 -36.93
N LYS A 66 86.00 28.39 -37.76
CA LYS A 66 86.68 27.99 -39.00
C LYS A 66 87.83 27.02 -38.72
N ASP A 67 88.65 27.28 -37.71
CA ASP A 67 89.80 26.42 -37.37
C ASP A 67 89.32 25.04 -36.87
N ILE A 68 88.25 24.99 -36.08
CA ILE A 68 87.62 23.74 -35.63
C ILE A 68 86.97 22.97 -36.78
N ILE A 69 86.28 23.66 -37.69
CA ILE A 69 85.68 23.03 -38.87
C ILE A 69 86.75 22.42 -39.79
N ILE A 70 87.89 23.09 -39.97
CA ILE A 70 89.05 22.52 -40.68
C ILE A 70 89.53 21.25 -39.96
N HIS A 71 89.56 21.25 -38.63
CA HIS A 71 89.92 20.07 -37.85
C HIS A 71 88.98 18.89 -38.11
N TYR A 72 87.67 19.12 -38.08
CA TYR A 72 86.65 18.13 -38.44
C TYR A 72 86.87 17.54 -39.83
N VAL A 73 87.02 18.41 -40.84
CA VAL A 73 87.21 17.99 -42.23
C VAL A 73 88.52 17.21 -42.41
N SER A 74 89.61 17.62 -41.74
CA SER A 74 90.88 16.87 -41.75
C SER A 74 90.75 15.50 -41.10
N SER A 75 89.95 15.38 -40.03
CA SER A 75 89.66 14.10 -39.38
C SER A 75 88.89 13.16 -40.32
N PHE A 76 87.90 13.69 -41.05
CA PHE A 76 87.15 12.93 -42.06
C PHE A 76 88.05 12.47 -43.22
N GLU A 77 89.03 13.29 -43.62
CA GLU A 77 90.00 12.95 -44.66
C GLU A 77 90.94 11.82 -44.23
N ASN A 78 91.46 11.88 -43.00
CA ASN A 78 92.34 10.84 -42.46
C ASN A 78 91.62 9.48 -42.31
N ARG A 79 90.30 9.49 -42.12
CA ARG A 79 89.45 8.29 -41.92
C ARG A 79 88.81 7.76 -43.22
N SER A 80 89.06 8.40 -44.37
CA SER A 80 88.47 8.01 -45.67
C SER A 80 86.94 7.92 -45.67
N PHE A 81 86.26 8.83 -44.95
CA PHE A 81 84.80 8.85 -44.89
C PHE A 81 84.13 9.14 -46.23
N ASN A 82 82.95 8.54 -46.43
CA ASN A 82 82.13 8.77 -47.61
C ASN A 82 81.55 10.21 -47.63
N GLN A 83 80.87 10.57 -48.72
CA GLN A 83 80.36 11.93 -48.91
C GLN A 83 79.27 12.34 -47.92
N GLU A 84 78.53 11.38 -47.36
CA GLU A 84 77.38 11.61 -46.49
C GLU A 84 77.76 12.30 -45.17
N TYR A 85 78.90 11.93 -44.58
CA TYR A 85 79.46 12.55 -43.38
C TYR A 85 79.69 14.06 -43.57
N TYR A 86 80.28 14.44 -44.71
CA TYR A 86 80.51 15.84 -45.05
C TYR A 86 79.20 16.59 -45.24
N ILE A 87 78.22 15.96 -45.89
CA ILE A 87 76.89 16.57 -46.12
C ILE A 87 76.16 16.81 -44.79
N ASN A 88 76.13 15.82 -43.89
CA ASN A 88 75.48 15.95 -42.59
C ASN A 88 76.15 17.04 -41.74
N PHE A 89 77.49 17.04 -41.70
CA PHE A 89 78.26 18.04 -40.96
C PHE A 89 78.09 19.46 -41.53
N PHE A 90 78.17 19.63 -42.85
CA PHE A 90 77.98 20.94 -43.49
C PHE A 90 76.54 21.43 -43.36
N SER A 91 75.56 20.53 -43.40
CA SER A 91 74.16 20.88 -43.15
C SER A 91 73.95 21.40 -41.74
N PHE A 92 74.50 20.71 -40.74
CA PHE A 92 74.51 21.15 -39.35
C PHE A 92 75.16 22.54 -39.19
N CYS A 93 76.35 22.74 -39.76
CA CYS A 93 77.05 24.02 -39.71
C CYS A 93 76.25 25.14 -40.38
N ASN A 94 75.69 24.88 -41.56
CA ASN A 94 74.87 25.85 -42.30
C ASN A 94 73.62 26.27 -41.55
N TYR A 95 72.97 25.33 -40.88
CA TYR A 95 71.76 25.61 -40.13
C TYR A 95 72.07 26.50 -38.93
N LEU A 96 73.02 26.11 -38.08
CA LEU A 96 73.31 26.88 -36.87
C LEU A 96 74.05 28.19 -37.13
N VAL A 97 74.92 28.30 -38.14
CA VAL A 97 75.61 29.57 -38.41
C VAL A 97 74.63 30.69 -38.78
N VAL A 98 73.51 30.33 -39.41
CA VAL A 98 72.44 31.27 -39.78
C VAL A 98 71.49 31.50 -38.61
N ASN A 99 71.07 30.43 -37.91
CA ASN A 99 69.99 30.51 -36.93
C ASN A 99 70.47 30.84 -35.50
N ASN A 100 71.65 30.35 -35.10
CA ASN A 100 72.21 30.55 -33.76
C ASN A 100 73.74 30.31 -33.74
N SER A 101 74.50 31.28 -34.24
CA SER A 101 75.96 31.16 -34.38
C SER A 101 76.68 30.93 -33.05
N LYS A 102 76.18 31.49 -31.94
CA LYS A 102 76.72 31.23 -30.59
C LYS A 102 76.56 29.77 -30.18
N LYS A 103 75.40 29.15 -30.47
CA LYS A 103 75.16 27.72 -30.22
C LYS A 103 76.09 26.85 -31.07
N LEU A 104 76.33 27.23 -32.34
CA LEU A 104 77.33 26.56 -33.18
C LEU A 104 78.72 26.60 -32.56
N SER A 105 79.20 27.79 -32.17
CA SER A 105 80.54 27.95 -31.59
C SER A 105 80.69 27.12 -30.31
N ASN A 106 79.69 27.13 -29.43
CA ASN A 106 79.70 26.31 -28.22
C ASN A 106 79.76 24.81 -28.56
N TRP A 107 78.96 24.35 -29.53
CA TRP A 107 78.93 22.94 -29.93
C TRP A 107 80.25 22.45 -30.53
N LEU A 108 80.84 23.26 -31.43
CA LEU A 108 82.14 22.97 -32.04
C LEU A 108 83.27 22.98 -31.01
N ASN A 109 83.24 23.92 -30.06
CA ASN A 109 84.22 23.98 -28.98
C ASN A 109 84.12 22.76 -28.05
N SER A 110 82.90 22.34 -27.67
CA SER A 110 82.68 21.18 -26.80
C SER A 110 83.26 19.89 -27.38
N SER A 111 83.31 19.75 -28.71
CA SER A 111 83.72 18.52 -29.38
C SER A 111 85.16 18.49 -29.90
N PHE A 112 85.84 19.65 -29.97
CA PHE A 112 87.13 19.81 -30.64
C PHE A 112 88.20 18.82 -30.17
N SER A 113 88.36 18.63 -28.85
CA SER A 113 89.39 17.76 -28.27
C SER A 113 89.08 16.27 -28.32
N SER A 114 87.82 15.90 -28.54
CA SER A 114 87.36 14.50 -28.44
C SER A 114 87.07 13.86 -29.80
N ILE A 115 86.97 14.66 -30.88
CA ILE A 115 86.56 14.17 -32.19
C ILE A 115 87.48 13.08 -32.77
N ASN A 116 88.79 13.19 -32.54
CA ASN A 116 89.75 12.19 -33.03
C ASN A 116 89.76 10.91 -32.20
N ASN A 117 89.24 10.95 -30.98
CA ASN A 117 89.20 9.81 -30.06
C ASN A 117 87.94 8.95 -30.23
N LEU A 118 86.93 9.44 -30.96
CA LEU A 118 85.75 8.65 -31.31
C LEU A 118 86.10 7.58 -32.35
N SER A 119 85.54 6.38 -32.21
CA SER A 119 85.58 5.37 -33.27
C SER A 119 84.84 5.85 -34.52
N ASP A 120 85.09 5.23 -35.67
CA ASP A 120 84.41 5.63 -36.91
C ASP A 120 82.89 5.42 -36.83
N PHE A 121 82.45 4.38 -36.11
CA PHE A 121 81.04 4.10 -35.84
C PHE A 121 80.42 5.15 -34.91
N ASP A 122 81.08 5.51 -33.80
CA ASP A 122 80.56 6.52 -32.86
C ASP A 122 80.51 7.91 -33.49
N LEU A 123 81.48 8.22 -34.36
CA LEU A 123 81.54 9.48 -35.10
C LEU A 123 80.42 9.59 -36.14
N ASP A 124 80.05 8.48 -36.80
CA ASP A 124 78.88 8.42 -37.68
C ASP A 124 77.59 8.73 -36.91
N ILE A 125 77.36 7.99 -35.82
CA ILE A 125 76.19 8.19 -34.96
C ILE A 125 76.13 9.64 -34.46
N TYR A 126 77.27 10.20 -34.04
CA TYR A 126 77.37 11.58 -33.61
C TYR A 126 76.96 12.57 -34.70
N LEU A 127 77.48 12.44 -35.91
CA LEU A 127 77.20 13.39 -36.99
C LEU A 127 75.76 13.31 -37.49
N GLN A 128 75.22 12.10 -37.64
CA GLN A 128 73.82 11.89 -38.01
C GLN A 128 72.88 12.45 -36.95
N THR A 129 73.17 12.16 -35.67
CA THR A 129 72.31 12.61 -34.57
C THR A 129 72.35 14.12 -34.40
N ASN A 130 73.51 14.77 -34.50
CA ASN A 130 73.59 16.24 -34.41
C ASN A 130 72.75 16.93 -35.47
N TYR A 131 72.80 16.44 -36.71
CA TYR A 131 72.02 17.00 -37.79
C TYR A 131 70.52 16.88 -37.50
N LYS A 132 70.04 15.68 -37.11
CA LYS A 132 68.63 15.43 -36.77
C LYS A 132 68.19 16.20 -35.52
N LEU A 133 68.98 16.16 -34.46
CA LEU A 133 68.71 16.82 -33.18
C LEU A 133 68.58 18.33 -33.35
N VAL A 134 69.46 18.96 -34.13
CA VAL A 134 69.43 20.42 -34.26
C VAL A 134 68.45 20.92 -35.31
N LYS A 135 68.29 20.21 -36.43
CA LYS A 135 67.39 20.66 -37.50
C LYS A 135 65.94 20.24 -37.27
N GLN A 136 65.74 19.04 -36.70
CA GLN A 136 64.43 18.39 -36.62
C GLN A 136 63.97 18.20 -35.16
N ASN A 137 64.78 18.55 -34.17
CA ASN A 137 64.53 18.29 -32.74
C ASN A 137 64.24 16.79 -32.46
N ILE A 138 64.99 15.90 -33.10
CA ILE A 138 64.88 14.45 -32.95
C ILE A 138 66.09 13.92 -32.20
N LEU A 139 65.88 13.26 -31.05
CA LEU A 139 66.93 12.58 -30.29
C LEU A 139 67.26 11.22 -30.89
N PHE A 140 66.23 10.49 -31.35
CA PHE A 140 66.38 9.15 -31.89
C PHE A 140 65.26 8.83 -32.90
N GLU A 141 65.59 8.10 -33.96
CA GLU A 141 64.62 7.72 -34.99
C GLU A 141 65.01 6.39 -35.65
N ILE A 142 64.03 5.51 -35.80
CA ILE A 142 64.06 4.32 -36.66
C ILE A 142 62.82 4.40 -37.58
N ASN A 143 62.72 3.62 -38.64
CA ASN A 143 61.60 3.53 -39.61
C ASN A 143 60.17 3.42 -39.03
N ASP A 144 60.04 3.29 -37.72
CA ASP A 144 58.98 2.58 -37.05
C ASP A 144 58.39 3.40 -35.88
N PHE A 145 59.19 4.34 -35.33
CA PHE A 145 58.85 5.35 -34.32
C PHE A 145 60.04 6.32 -34.14
N SER A 146 59.77 7.48 -33.54
CA SER A 146 60.80 8.48 -33.24
C SER A 146 60.64 9.06 -31.83
N TRP A 147 61.75 9.54 -31.28
CA TRP A 147 61.83 10.37 -30.09
C TRP A 147 62.20 11.79 -30.50
N SER A 148 61.25 12.72 -30.36
CA SER A 148 61.44 14.15 -30.66
C SER A 148 61.15 15.02 -29.43
N PHE A 149 61.55 16.29 -29.44
CA PHE A 149 61.43 17.15 -28.27
C PHE A 149 61.14 18.61 -28.62
N SER A 150 60.68 19.34 -27.61
CA SER A 150 60.69 20.81 -27.55
C SER A 150 61.49 21.25 -26.34
N GLY A 151 62.40 22.21 -26.53
CA GLY A 151 63.22 22.78 -25.45
C GLY A 151 64.68 22.93 -25.84
N ASP A 152 65.52 23.11 -24.83
CA ASP A 152 66.94 23.41 -24.99
C ASP A 152 67.82 22.18 -24.85
N VAL A 153 68.85 22.13 -25.70
CA VAL A 153 69.87 21.06 -25.70
C VAL A 153 71.25 21.67 -25.79
N SER A 154 72.13 21.17 -24.93
CA SER A 154 73.55 21.50 -24.91
C SER A 154 74.41 20.24 -24.94
N LEU A 155 75.58 20.32 -25.56
CA LEU A 155 76.49 19.20 -25.74
C LEU A 155 77.69 19.30 -24.80
N SER A 156 78.05 18.18 -24.19
CA SER A 156 79.27 17.98 -23.43
C SER A 156 79.96 16.67 -23.81
N PHE A 157 81.24 16.53 -23.46
CA PHE A 157 81.99 15.29 -23.62
C PHE A 157 82.52 14.81 -22.28
N ARG A 158 82.32 13.53 -21.97
CA ARG A 158 82.87 12.87 -20.78
C ARG A 158 83.59 11.60 -21.21
N ASN A 159 84.85 11.44 -20.82
CA ASN A 159 85.71 10.32 -21.25
C ASN A 159 85.71 10.12 -22.77
N ASN A 160 85.77 11.21 -23.55
CA ASN A 160 85.68 11.23 -25.02
C ASN A 160 84.36 10.70 -25.63
N LYS A 161 83.28 10.56 -24.85
CA LYS A 161 81.95 10.22 -25.37
C LYS A 161 81.00 11.42 -25.32
N PRO A 162 80.11 11.59 -26.33
CA PRO A 162 79.17 12.71 -26.39
C PRO A 162 77.96 12.48 -25.49
N TYR A 163 77.65 13.49 -24.68
CA TYR A 163 76.46 13.55 -23.83
C TYR A 163 75.68 14.84 -24.09
N TYR A 164 74.36 14.75 -24.18
CA TYR A 164 73.50 15.93 -24.35
C TYR A 164 72.75 16.23 -23.07
N SER A 165 73.00 17.39 -22.47
CA SER A 165 72.17 17.91 -21.38
C SER A 165 70.93 18.56 -21.96
N LEU A 166 69.78 18.03 -21.57
CA LEU A 166 68.45 18.37 -22.07
C LEU A 166 67.69 19.13 -20.98
N ASN A 167 67.07 20.25 -21.34
CA ASN A 167 66.06 20.94 -20.53
C ASN A 167 64.83 21.12 -21.41
N LEU A 168 63.88 20.19 -21.30
CA LEU A 168 62.79 20.01 -22.26
C LEU A 168 61.46 20.49 -21.70
N ASP A 169 60.75 21.28 -22.50
CA ASP A 169 59.33 21.58 -22.27
C ASP A 169 58.50 20.31 -22.50
N THR A 170 58.81 19.56 -23.57
CA THR A 170 58.15 18.30 -23.91
C THR A 170 59.10 17.31 -24.59
N LEU A 171 58.92 16.03 -24.31
CA LEU A 171 59.55 14.89 -24.98
C LEU A 171 58.45 13.99 -25.55
N PHE A 172 58.53 13.72 -26.84
CA PHE A 172 57.54 12.98 -27.62
C PHE A 172 58.10 11.65 -28.07
N LEU A 173 57.39 10.57 -27.79
CA LEU A 173 57.55 9.26 -28.42
C LEU A 173 56.39 9.05 -29.38
N SER A 174 56.65 9.05 -30.70
CA SER A 174 55.58 9.07 -31.71
C SER A 174 55.82 8.14 -32.89
N ASN A 175 54.74 7.77 -33.57
CA ASN A 175 54.71 7.12 -34.88
C ASN A 175 53.55 7.68 -35.71
N ASP A 176 53.28 7.11 -36.88
CA ASP A 176 52.22 7.57 -37.79
C ASP A 176 50.79 7.57 -37.20
N TYR A 177 50.58 6.90 -36.07
CA TYR A 177 49.26 6.67 -35.49
C TYR A 177 49.06 7.21 -34.09
N ASN A 178 50.11 7.20 -33.26
CA ASN A 178 50.02 7.45 -31.82
C ASN A 178 51.21 8.29 -31.33
N GLU A 179 51.02 8.93 -30.19
CA GLU A 179 52.03 9.71 -29.49
C GLU A 179 51.92 9.50 -27.97
N ILE A 180 53.08 9.52 -27.30
CA ILE A 180 53.22 9.56 -25.85
C ILE A 180 54.07 10.78 -25.49
N ILE A 181 53.60 11.58 -24.53
CA ILE A 181 54.17 12.87 -24.18
C ILE A 181 54.65 12.84 -22.74
N ILE A 182 55.89 13.30 -22.53
CA ILE A 182 56.46 13.62 -21.21
C ILE A 182 56.68 15.13 -21.17
N TYR A 183 56.06 15.80 -20.21
CA TYR A 183 56.16 17.25 -20.05
C TYR A 183 57.23 17.62 -19.02
N GLN A 184 57.89 18.76 -19.24
CA GLN A 184 58.79 19.43 -18.27
C GLN A 184 59.86 18.52 -17.68
N THR A 185 60.64 17.88 -18.53
CA THR A 185 61.68 16.95 -18.10
C THR A 185 63.07 17.47 -18.45
N GLN A 186 64.03 17.24 -17.56
CA GLN A 186 65.42 17.60 -17.78
C GLN A 186 66.30 16.38 -17.53
N GLY A 187 67.41 16.27 -18.25
CA GLY A 187 68.21 15.06 -18.14
C GLY A 187 69.45 15.08 -19.00
N GLU A 188 70.06 13.91 -19.11
CA GLU A 188 71.25 13.71 -19.90
C GLU A 188 71.11 12.49 -20.79
N PHE A 189 71.26 12.71 -22.10
CA PHE A 189 71.19 11.67 -23.11
C PHE A 189 72.59 11.16 -23.44
N ASP A 190 72.81 9.88 -23.17
CA ASP A 190 73.98 9.12 -23.62
C ASP A 190 73.74 8.66 -25.06
N LEU A 191 74.42 9.30 -25.99
CA LEU A 191 74.24 9.04 -27.40
C LEU A 191 74.61 7.61 -27.81
N ILE A 192 75.67 7.06 -27.20
CA ILE A 192 76.24 5.78 -27.61
C ILE A 192 75.37 4.64 -27.10
N ASN A 193 74.97 4.72 -25.82
CA ASN A 193 74.09 3.73 -25.21
C ASN A 193 72.61 3.94 -25.59
N LYS A 194 72.27 5.09 -26.19
CA LYS A 194 70.90 5.52 -26.54
C LYS A 194 69.97 5.58 -25.33
N THR A 195 70.52 5.86 -24.16
CA THR A 195 69.79 5.96 -22.89
C THR A 195 69.67 7.41 -22.45
N LEU A 196 68.51 7.78 -21.93
CA LEU A 196 68.23 9.10 -21.36
C LEU A 196 68.01 8.97 -19.85
N ASN A 197 68.93 9.54 -19.07
CA ASN A 197 68.80 9.66 -17.63
C ASN A 197 68.15 11.01 -17.31
N ALA A 198 66.87 10.99 -16.98
CA ALA A 198 66.06 12.20 -16.79
C ALA A 198 65.55 12.32 -15.35
N LYS A 199 65.15 13.55 -15.00
CA LYS A 199 64.60 13.93 -13.70
C LYS A 199 63.45 14.92 -13.89
N GLY A 200 62.41 14.73 -13.10
CA GLY A 200 61.24 15.60 -13.11
C GLY A 200 60.34 15.39 -14.33
N GLY A 201 59.21 16.07 -14.29
CA GLY A 201 58.20 16.07 -15.35
C GLY A 201 56.95 15.28 -14.99
N TYR A 202 56.04 15.19 -15.95
CA TYR A 202 54.78 14.48 -15.76
C TYR A 202 54.25 13.88 -17.06
N MET A 203 53.40 12.86 -16.92
CA MET A 203 52.69 12.21 -18.02
C MET A 203 51.21 12.03 -17.66
N GLY A 204 50.35 11.79 -18.66
CA GLY A 204 48.91 11.67 -18.46
C GLY A 204 48.22 10.60 -19.30
N TRP A 205 46.89 10.64 -19.27
CA TRP A 205 46.00 9.77 -20.04
C TRP A 205 45.32 10.52 -21.21
N GLU A 206 45.88 11.66 -21.64
CA GLU A 206 45.29 12.57 -22.63
C GLU A 206 44.93 11.87 -23.95
N ARG A 207 45.75 10.90 -24.39
CA ARG A 207 45.50 10.12 -25.61
C ARG A 207 44.22 9.26 -25.58
N ILE A 208 43.66 9.02 -24.39
CA ILE A 208 42.37 8.34 -24.23
C ILE A 208 41.27 9.29 -23.75
N GLY A 209 41.49 10.61 -23.84
CA GLY A 209 40.49 11.63 -23.52
C GLY A 209 40.42 12.05 -22.05
N VAL A 210 41.38 11.64 -21.21
CA VAL A 210 41.44 12.08 -19.80
C VAL A 210 42.35 13.30 -19.67
N PRO A 211 41.83 14.47 -19.24
CA PRO A 211 42.64 15.68 -19.06
C PRO A 211 43.78 15.50 -18.04
N ILE A 212 44.90 16.18 -18.28
CA ILE A 212 46.06 16.14 -17.38
C ILE A 212 45.77 16.68 -15.97
N SER A 213 44.79 17.60 -15.85
CA SER A 213 44.29 18.13 -14.57
C SER A 213 43.60 17.06 -13.72
N ASP A 214 43.01 16.06 -14.39
CA ASP A 214 42.17 15.05 -13.76
C ASP A 214 42.97 13.80 -13.42
N ARG A 215 44.00 13.49 -14.20
CA ARG A 215 44.90 12.39 -13.91
C ARG A 215 46.27 12.59 -14.55
N LYS A 216 47.31 12.56 -13.72
CA LYS A 216 48.70 12.60 -14.15
C LYS A 216 49.60 11.77 -13.24
N VAL A 217 50.75 11.37 -13.75
CA VAL A 217 51.86 10.82 -12.96
C VAL A 217 53.01 11.81 -12.94
N LEU A 218 53.50 12.11 -11.75
CA LEU A 218 54.70 12.91 -11.53
C LEU A 218 55.92 11.99 -11.54
N LEU A 219 56.94 12.42 -12.25
CA LEU A 219 58.19 11.70 -12.43
C LEU A 219 59.26 12.29 -11.51
N ASP A 220 59.99 11.43 -10.81
CA ASP A 220 61.23 11.83 -10.11
C ASP A 220 62.43 11.54 -11.04
N SER A 221 63.40 10.71 -10.62
CA SER A 221 64.47 10.26 -11.50
C SER A 221 64.09 8.98 -12.25
N PHE A 222 64.34 8.94 -13.56
CA PHE A 222 64.06 7.78 -14.39
C PHE A 222 65.05 7.64 -15.55
N GLU A 223 65.15 6.42 -16.07
CA GLU A 223 65.97 6.08 -17.23
C GLU A 223 65.06 5.59 -18.37
N LEU A 224 65.30 6.10 -19.58
CA LEU A 224 64.62 5.66 -20.80
C LEU A 224 65.64 5.07 -21.78
N ASP A 225 65.35 3.87 -22.28
CA ASP A 225 65.98 3.32 -23.47
C ASP A 225 65.23 3.84 -24.71
N LEU A 226 65.86 4.74 -25.46
CA LEU A 226 65.23 5.34 -26.64
C LEU A 226 65.04 4.34 -27.80
N THR A 227 65.62 3.15 -27.72
CA THR A 227 65.39 2.08 -28.70
C THR A 227 64.10 1.30 -28.45
N ASN A 228 63.43 1.53 -27.33
CA ASN A 228 62.20 0.84 -26.96
C ASN A 228 60.95 1.71 -27.19
N ARG A 229 59.85 1.07 -27.56
CA ARG A 229 58.51 1.67 -27.68
C ARG A 229 57.75 1.66 -26.35
N LYS A 230 58.29 0.98 -25.34
CA LYS A 230 57.71 0.83 -24.01
C LYS A 230 58.42 1.75 -23.04
N ILE A 231 57.64 2.58 -22.35
CA ILE A 231 58.08 3.39 -21.23
C ILE A 231 57.71 2.63 -19.95
N ASN A 232 58.69 2.39 -19.09
CA ASN A 232 58.51 1.71 -17.83
C ASN A 232 59.15 2.54 -16.72
N LEU A 233 58.31 3.18 -15.91
CA LEU A 233 58.73 4.12 -14.87
C LEU A 233 58.34 3.56 -13.52
N ASP A 234 59.34 3.28 -12.70
CA ASP A 234 59.17 2.85 -11.32
C ASP A 234 59.21 4.08 -10.39
N ASN A 235 58.60 3.98 -9.21
CA ASN A 235 58.58 5.02 -8.18
C ASN A 235 57.94 6.37 -8.59
N VAL A 236 56.96 6.37 -9.48
CA VAL A 236 56.21 7.58 -9.86
C VAL A 236 55.08 7.88 -8.87
N ILE A 237 54.64 9.13 -8.82
CA ILE A 237 53.50 9.55 -7.98
C ILE A 237 52.28 9.80 -8.87
N LEU A 238 51.23 9.01 -8.72
CA LEU A 238 49.93 9.27 -9.34
C LEU A 238 49.19 10.37 -8.58
N GLU A 239 48.74 11.39 -9.29
CA GLU A 239 47.69 12.32 -8.84
C GLU A 239 46.43 12.05 -9.67
N ASN A 240 45.37 11.59 -9.03
CA ASN A 240 44.07 11.35 -9.68
C ASN A 240 42.98 12.16 -8.97
N ASN A 241 42.25 12.93 -9.75
CA ASN A 241 41.04 13.67 -9.37
C ASN A 241 39.80 13.17 -10.13
N LEU A 242 39.96 12.23 -11.08
CA LEU A 242 38.86 11.64 -11.83
C LEU A 242 38.14 10.57 -10.99
N HIS A 243 36.83 10.75 -10.76
CA HIS A 243 35.94 9.95 -9.90
C HIS A 243 36.22 10.00 -8.39
N PHE A 244 37.48 10.11 -7.98
CA PHE A 244 37.91 10.25 -6.59
C PHE A 244 39.27 10.94 -6.54
N LYS A 245 39.57 11.60 -5.41
CA LYS A 245 40.85 12.27 -5.19
C LYS A 245 41.83 11.32 -4.51
N ILE A 246 43.01 11.11 -5.09
CA ILE A 246 44.09 10.34 -4.47
C ILE A 246 45.47 10.73 -4.95
N ILE A 247 46.45 10.60 -4.06
CA ILE A 247 47.87 10.69 -4.36
C ILE A 247 48.53 9.41 -3.86
N THR A 248 49.15 8.64 -4.77
CA THR A 248 49.80 7.37 -4.40
C THR A 248 51.01 7.06 -5.26
N GLN A 249 52.00 6.39 -4.68
CA GLN A 249 53.21 6.00 -5.38
C GLN A 249 53.06 4.63 -6.04
N GLY A 250 53.63 4.46 -7.23
CA GLY A 250 53.52 3.22 -7.97
C GLY A 250 54.45 3.11 -9.17
N LYS A 251 54.09 2.18 -10.05
CA LYS A 251 54.75 1.90 -11.32
C LYS A 251 53.83 2.32 -12.47
N PHE A 252 54.35 3.14 -13.38
CA PHE A 252 53.65 3.55 -14.59
C PHE A 252 54.26 2.91 -15.83
N ILE A 253 53.40 2.39 -16.70
CA ILE A 253 53.81 1.72 -17.93
C ILE A 253 53.01 2.28 -19.08
N ASP A 254 53.72 2.70 -20.11
CA ASP A 254 53.13 3.11 -21.38
C ASP A 254 53.79 2.34 -22.55
N TYR A 255 53.04 2.12 -23.63
CA TYR A 255 53.49 1.45 -24.83
C TYR A 255 52.93 2.12 -26.08
N LEU A 256 53.84 2.52 -26.98
CA LEU A 256 53.51 3.09 -28.29
C LEU A 256 53.07 1.99 -29.26
N SER A 257 51.76 1.82 -29.42
CA SER A 257 51.17 0.84 -30.33
C SER A 257 51.40 1.17 -31.80
N ARG A 258 51.53 0.14 -32.64
CA ARG A 258 51.49 0.25 -34.11
C ARG A 258 50.07 0.34 -34.66
N ALA A 259 49.05 0.05 -33.86
CA ALA A 259 47.65 0.13 -34.27
C ALA A 259 47.07 1.52 -33.92
N LYS A 260 46.16 2.02 -34.77
CA LYS A 260 45.44 3.29 -34.54
C LYS A 260 44.64 3.33 -33.23
N LYS A 261 44.19 2.18 -32.72
CA LYS A 261 43.52 2.07 -31.43
C LYS A 261 44.35 1.21 -30.49
N GLN A 262 44.69 1.77 -29.33
CA GLN A 262 45.37 1.07 -28.26
C GLN A 262 44.37 0.57 -27.21
N ASN A 263 44.45 -0.71 -26.83
CA ASN A 263 43.43 -1.34 -25.99
C ASN A 263 43.86 -1.58 -24.54
N SER A 264 45.14 -1.43 -24.19
CA SER A 264 45.63 -1.88 -22.87
C SER A 264 46.51 -0.91 -22.10
N TYR A 265 46.83 0.27 -22.64
CA TYR A 265 47.72 1.25 -22.02
C TYR A 265 47.05 2.64 -22.04
N PRO A 266 47.40 3.57 -21.12
CA PRO A 266 48.48 3.47 -20.11
C PRO A 266 48.11 2.56 -18.95
N LYS A 267 49.11 2.13 -18.16
CA LYS A 267 48.90 1.34 -16.96
C LYS A 267 49.58 1.98 -15.76
N PHE A 268 48.92 1.96 -14.61
CA PHE A 268 49.49 2.32 -13.33
C PHE A 268 49.21 1.22 -12.32
N TYR A 269 50.21 0.88 -11.50
CA TYR A 269 50.10 -0.08 -10.41
C TYR A 269 50.59 0.58 -9.12
N ALA A 270 49.71 0.77 -8.14
CA ALA A 270 50.10 1.30 -6.83
C ALA A 270 51.00 0.32 -6.08
N ASN A 271 51.97 0.83 -5.31
CA ASN A 271 52.85 0.00 -4.49
C ASN A 271 52.28 -0.26 -3.09
N LYS A 272 51.33 0.57 -2.64
CA LYS A 272 50.71 0.49 -1.31
C LYS A 272 49.21 0.70 -1.42
N GLU A 273 48.47 0.06 -0.53
CA GLU A 273 47.04 0.25 -0.40
C GLU A 273 46.75 1.67 0.07
N ALA A 274 45.64 2.22 -0.41
CA ALA A 274 45.20 3.56 -0.07
C ALA A 274 43.67 3.59 0.00
N LYS A 275 43.14 4.51 0.82
CA LYS A 275 41.71 4.77 0.88
C LYS A 275 41.33 5.72 -0.25
N ALA A 276 40.53 5.23 -1.19
CA ALA A 276 39.88 6.06 -2.20
C ALA A 276 38.53 6.50 -1.65
N GLU A 277 38.39 7.79 -1.35
CA GLU A 277 37.19 8.35 -0.74
C GLU A 277 37.03 9.85 -1.05
N PRO A 278 35.81 10.32 -1.34
CA PRO A 278 34.65 9.52 -1.76
C PRO A 278 34.81 9.13 -3.26
N ILE A 279 34.47 7.88 -3.60
CA ILE A 279 34.33 7.38 -4.97
C ILE A 279 32.89 7.67 -5.38
N PHE A 280 32.69 8.71 -6.20
CA PHE A 280 31.35 9.31 -6.34
C PHE A 280 30.75 9.70 -4.97
N ASN A 281 29.49 10.12 -4.91
CA ASN A 281 28.87 10.49 -3.63
C ASN A 281 28.59 9.21 -2.82
N GLY A 282 29.31 9.01 -1.70
CA GLY A 282 28.98 8.02 -0.65
C GLY A 282 29.83 6.74 -0.58
N PHE A 283 30.56 6.34 -1.63
CA PHE A 283 31.40 5.14 -1.56
C PHE A 283 32.82 5.45 -1.09
N SER A 284 33.39 4.57 -0.28
CA SER A 284 34.83 4.52 0.03
C SER A 284 35.36 3.12 -0.22
N CYS A 285 36.56 3.01 -0.79
CA CYS A 285 37.21 1.74 -1.05
C CYS A 285 38.63 1.76 -0.49
N PHE A 286 39.01 0.68 0.20
CA PHE A 286 40.37 0.51 0.71
C PHE A 286 41.07 -0.63 -0.04
N GLY A 287 42.17 -0.33 -0.75
CA GLY A 287 42.97 -1.32 -1.45
C GLY A 287 44.05 -0.74 -2.37
N LEU A 288 44.78 -1.62 -3.06
CA LEU A 288 45.69 -1.29 -4.15
C LEU A 288 44.93 -0.78 -5.37
N ILE A 289 45.37 0.35 -5.90
CA ILE A 289 44.75 0.99 -7.05
C ILE A 289 45.58 0.67 -8.30
N ASN A 290 44.95 -0.02 -9.24
CA ASN A 290 45.53 -0.34 -10.52
C ASN A 290 44.70 0.28 -11.64
N ILE A 291 45.30 1.15 -12.45
CA ILE A 291 44.61 1.77 -13.58
C ILE A 291 45.08 1.06 -14.84
N LEU A 292 44.16 0.46 -15.59
CA LEU A 292 44.40 -0.21 -16.85
C LEU A 292 43.60 0.49 -17.95
N LYS A 293 44.29 1.32 -18.75
CA LYS A 293 43.68 2.22 -19.74
C LYS A 293 42.67 3.16 -19.07
N ASP A 294 41.38 2.89 -19.21
CA ASP A 294 40.23 3.63 -18.71
C ASP A 294 39.59 2.97 -17.47
N LYS A 295 39.95 1.72 -17.17
CA LYS A 295 39.42 0.97 -16.03
C LYS A 295 40.30 1.14 -14.79
N ILE A 296 39.67 1.37 -13.65
CA ILE A 296 40.32 1.37 -12.34
C ILE A 296 39.95 0.07 -11.64
N TYR A 297 40.93 -0.62 -11.07
CA TYR A 297 40.75 -1.82 -10.28
C TYR A 297 41.24 -1.57 -8.86
N PHE A 298 40.39 -1.83 -7.90
CA PHE A 298 40.74 -1.93 -6.49
C PHE A 298 41.02 -3.42 -6.20
N LYS A 299 42.23 -3.72 -5.73
CA LYS A 299 42.68 -5.08 -5.38
C LYS A 299 43.32 -5.07 -4.00
N SER A 300 43.42 -6.23 -3.37
CA SER A 300 44.18 -6.38 -2.13
C SER A 300 45.56 -6.96 -2.39
N ASN A 301 46.50 -6.77 -1.47
CA ASN A 301 47.75 -7.53 -1.44
C ASN A 301 47.51 -9.00 -1.03
N GLU A 302 48.37 -9.91 -1.51
CA GLU A 302 48.58 -11.26 -0.95
C GLU A 302 47.29 -12.00 -0.50
N ASP A 303 46.38 -12.27 -1.43
CA ASP A 303 45.16 -13.08 -1.25
C ASP A 303 44.12 -12.58 -0.23
N SER A 304 44.18 -11.31 0.18
CA SER A 304 43.15 -10.70 1.03
C SER A 304 41.97 -10.08 0.22
N PHE A 305 40.91 -9.67 0.92
CA PHE A 305 39.73 -9.07 0.30
C PHE A 305 39.75 -7.54 0.35
N VAL A 306 39.18 -6.93 -0.69
CA VAL A 306 38.93 -5.49 -0.75
C VAL A 306 37.60 -5.20 -0.06
N LYS A 307 37.60 -4.16 0.79
CA LYS A 307 36.39 -3.64 1.43
C LYS A 307 35.95 -2.36 0.74
N LEU A 308 34.74 -2.40 0.19
CA LEU A 308 34.02 -1.26 -0.35
C LEU A 308 32.88 -0.94 0.63
N ILE A 309 32.79 0.31 1.07
CA ILE A 309 31.79 0.79 2.03
C ILE A 309 30.99 1.87 1.35
N TYR A 310 29.67 1.79 1.42
CA TYR A 310 28.79 2.91 1.15
C TYR A 310 28.26 3.41 2.50
N GLU A 311 28.33 4.72 2.72
CA GLU A 311 27.90 5.34 3.98
C GLU A 311 27.18 6.67 3.66
N ASP A 312 25.98 6.80 4.21
CA ASP A 312 25.13 8.00 4.23
C ASP A 312 24.63 8.23 5.67
N GLU A 313 23.88 9.31 5.93
CA GLU A 313 23.44 9.67 7.30
C GLU A 313 22.72 8.53 8.03
N ASP A 314 21.84 7.80 7.33
CA ASP A 314 21.02 6.73 7.91
C ASP A 314 21.39 5.31 7.43
N PHE A 315 22.30 5.20 6.45
CA PHE A 315 22.49 3.96 5.71
C PHE A 315 23.96 3.55 5.55
N LYS A 316 24.24 2.26 5.78
CA LYS A 316 25.58 1.68 5.63
C LYS A 316 25.56 0.35 4.89
N GLY A 317 26.22 0.31 3.74
CA GLY A 317 26.48 -0.91 2.96
C GLY A 317 27.93 -1.34 3.05
N GLU A 318 28.19 -2.59 3.38
CA GLU A 318 29.52 -3.21 3.38
C GLU A 318 29.60 -4.30 2.30
N PHE A 319 30.59 -4.18 1.43
CA PHE A 319 30.82 -5.06 0.29
C PHE A 319 32.25 -5.57 0.31
N ILE A 320 32.42 -6.87 0.50
CA ILE A 320 33.73 -7.52 0.59
C ILE A 320 33.91 -8.43 -0.62
N GLY A 321 34.95 -8.20 -1.42
CA GLY A 321 35.22 -9.01 -2.60
C GLY A 321 36.71 -9.02 -2.98
N LYS A 322 37.11 -9.92 -3.88
CA LYS A 322 38.52 -10.03 -4.29
C LYS A 322 39.04 -8.79 -5.04
N SER A 323 38.16 -8.14 -5.80
CA SER A 323 38.49 -6.90 -6.50
C SER A 323 37.23 -6.17 -6.92
N PHE A 324 37.26 -4.85 -6.92
CA PHE A 324 36.23 -4.01 -7.52
C PHE A 324 36.79 -3.32 -8.76
N SER A 325 35.97 -3.18 -9.79
CA SER A 325 36.36 -2.49 -11.02
C SER A 325 35.42 -1.32 -11.28
N LEU A 326 36.02 -0.15 -11.50
CA LEU A 326 35.34 1.07 -11.89
C LEU A 326 35.65 1.35 -13.37
N LYS A 327 34.59 1.48 -14.17
CA LYS A 327 34.65 1.91 -15.56
C LYS A 327 33.50 2.86 -15.84
N ASP A 328 33.80 3.98 -16.47
CA ASP A 328 32.81 5.01 -16.80
C ASP A 328 32.05 5.47 -15.53
N SER A 329 30.75 5.19 -15.44
CA SER A 329 29.88 5.49 -14.29
C SER A 329 29.50 4.22 -13.50
N THR A 330 30.18 3.09 -13.74
CA THR A 330 29.80 1.79 -13.16
C THR A 330 30.91 1.18 -12.32
N LEU A 331 30.58 0.86 -11.07
CA LEU A 331 31.42 0.08 -10.16
C LEU A 331 30.88 -1.36 -10.12
N SER A 332 31.74 -2.35 -10.27
CA SER A 332 31.29 -3.75 -10.37
C SER A 332 32.28 -4.75 -9.79
N SER A 333 31.76 -5.88 -9.31
CA SER A 333 32.56 -7.02 -8.86
C SER A 333 31.78 -8.32 -9.04
N GLY A 334 32.50 -9.42 -9.27
CA GLY A 334 31.91 -10.72 -9.61
C GLY A 334 31.36 -11.46 -8.39
N LYS A 335 32.15 -11.60 -7.32
CA LYS A 335 31.82 -12.35 -6.11
C LYS A 335 32.02 -11.44 -4.91
N VAL A 336 30.93 -11.03 -4.26
CA VAL A 336 30.92 -10.06 -3.18
C VAL A 336 30.02 -10.53 -2.04
N SER A 337 30.59 -10.62 -0.84
CA SER A 337 29.81 -10.68 0.39
C SER A 337 29.23 -9.30 0.64
N SER A 338 27.91 -9.24 0.77
CA SER A 338 27.17 -7.98 0.86
C SER A 338 26.38 -7.95 2.15
N LYS A 339 26.55 -6.89 2.93
CA LYS A 339 25.85 -6.67 4.19
C LYS A 339 25.36 -5.24 4.26
N PHE A 340 24.06 -5.07 4.47
CA PHE A 340 23.41 -3.77 4.57
C PHE A 340 22.87 -3.61 5.97
N TYR A 341 23.34 -2.60 6.69
CA TYR A 341 22.93 -2.37 8.07
C TYR A 341 21.73 -1.42 8.12
N PHE A 342 20.79 -1.72 9.02
CA PHE A 342 19.70 -0.83 9.39
C PHE A 342 20.03 -0.12 10.69
N ASN A 343 20.14 1.22 10.67
CA ASN A 343 20.39 2.07 11.84
C ASN A 343 21.53 1.55 12.76
N GLU A 344 21.49 1.88 14.06
CA GLU A 344 22.44 1.38 15.07
C GLU A 344 22.12 -0.04 15.58
N SER A 345 21.05 -0.70 15.13
CA SER A 345 20.49 -1.90 15.79
C SER A 345 21.21 -3.23 15.48
N ASN A 346 22.39 -3.22 14.85
CA ASN A 346 23.10 -4.40 14.33
C ASN A 346 22.30 -5.26 13.32
N ASP A 347 21.04 -4.89 13.03
CA ASP A 347 20.21 -5.59 12.05
C ASP A 347 20.72 -5.36 10.64
N SER A 348 20.59 -6.37 9.79
CA SER A 348 21.09 -6.28 8.42
C SER A 348 20.37 -7.18 7.42
N ILE A 349 20.48 -6.79 6.16
CA ILE A 349 20.29 -7.69 5.01
C ILE A 349 21.66 -8.22 4.60
N PHE A 350 21.81 -9.54 4.54
CA PHE A 350 23.09 -10.19 4.29
C PHE A 350 22.99 -11.31 3.25
N HIS A 351 23.99 -11.37 2.36
CA HIS A 351 24.26 -12.52 1.51
C HIS A 351 25.78 -12.72 1.35
N PRO A 352 26.29 -13.97 1.45
CA PRO A 352 27.74 -14.22 1.45
C PRO A 352 28.40 -14.05 0.07
N GLU A 353 27.67 -14.25 -1.03
CA GLU A 353 28.25 -14.13 -2.37
C GLU A 353 27.22 -13.70 -3.42
N MET A 354 27.32 -12.46 -3.90
CA MET A 354 26.50 -11.94 -5.01
C MET A 354 27.37 -11.20 -6.02
N ARG A 355 26.85 -11.02 -7.25
CA ARG A 355 27.44 -10.11 -8.22
C ARG A 355 27.04 -8.68 -7.88
N PHE A 356 28.02 -7.84 -7.60
CA PHE A 356 27.82 -6.43 -7.29
C PHE A 356 27.90 -5.56 -8.54
N LEU A 357 26.94 -4.66 -8.70
CA LEU A 357 26.95 -3.59 -9.68
C LEU A 357 26.38 -2.33 -9.02
N TYR A 358 27.06 -1.21 -9.17
CA TYR A 358 26.54 0.11 -8.86
C TYR A 358 26.62 0.97 -10.12
N ASN A 359 25.49 1.56 -10.52
CA ASN A 359 25.43 2.53 -11.61
C ASN A 359 25.20 3.92 -11.04
N PHE A 360 26.21 4.79 -11.19
CA PHE A 360 26.15 6.16 -10.70
C PHE A 360 25.07 7.01 -11.39
N ASN A 361 24.77 6.76 -12.66
CA ASN A 361 23.76 7.55 -13.38
C ASN A 361 22.33 7.28 -12.89
N ASP A 362 22.09 6.07 -12.39
CA ASP A 362 20.78 5.61 -11.88
C ASP A 362 20.73 5.64 -10.35
N ASN A 363 21.83 6.03 -9.68
CA ASN A 363 22.06 5.95 -8.24
C ASN A 363 21.57 4.63 -7.61
N GLN A 364 21.88 3.51 -8.28
CA GLN A 364 21.30 2.20 -7.96
C GLN A 364 22.38 1.15 -7.69
N ILE A 365 22.27 0.46 -6.56
CA ILE A 365 23.03 -0.74 -6.24
C ILE A 365 22.20 -1.95 -6.67
N SER A 366 22.81 -2.85 -7.43
CA SER A 366 22.22 -4.12 -7.85
C SER A 366 23.12 -5.26 -7.41
N LEU A 367 22.54 -6.18 -6.64
CA LEU A 367 23.13 -7.46 -6.32
C LEU A 367 22.33 -8.55 -7.02
N ASN A 368 23.03 -9.36 -7.81
CA ASN A 368 22.41 -10.44 -8.55
C ASN A 368 23.01 -11.76 -8.09
N ARG A 369 22.18 -12.80 -7.95
CA ARG A 369 22.67 -14.17 -7.76
C ARG A 369 23.62 -14.57 -8.88
N LEU A 370 24.60 -15.38 -8.52
CA LEU A 370 25.56 -15.94 -9.46
C LEU A 370 25.07 -17.29 -9.96
N ASN A 371 25.03 -17.46 -11.28
CA ASN A 371 24.80 -18.77 -11.86
C ASN A 371 26.06 -19.62 -11.68
N ASN A 372 25.90 -20.92 -11.38
CA ASN A 372 26.97 -21.92 -11.26
C ASN A 372 27.87 -21.79 -10.01
N THR A 373 27.33 -21.32 -8.89
CA THR A 373 28.01 -21.37 -7.57
C THR A 373 27.16 -22.15 -6.58
N TYR A 374 27.74 -22.94 -5.68
CA TYR A 374 26.95 -23.68 -4.69
C TYR A 374 26.16 -22.75 -3.76
N LEU A 375 26.70 -21.56 -3.45
CA LEU A 375 26.00 -20.51 -2.69
C LEU A 375 24.82 -19.86 -3.44
N SER A 376 24.56 -20.26 -4.70
CA SER A 376 23.45 -19.71 -5.48
C SER A 376 22.07 -20.10 -4.95
N ASP A 377 21.98 -21.10 -4.07
CA ASP A 377 20.73 -21.55 -3.45
C ASP A 377 20.52 -20.97 -2.04
N ARG A 378 21.51 -20.27 -1.46
CA ARG A 378 21.42 -19.72 -0.09
C ARG A 378 20.47 -18.52 -0.04
N PRO A 379 19.54 -18.42 0.92
CA PRO A 379 18.65 -17.27 1.00
C PRO A 379 19.38 -15.98 1.37
N ILE A 380 18.77 -14.84 1.03
CA ILE A 380 19.16 -13.52 1.55
C ILE A 380 18.59 -13.41 2.96
N LEU A 381 19.45 -13.24 3.96
CA LEU A 381 19.04 -13.10 5.36
C LEU A 381 18.65 -11.66 5.64
N ASN A 382 17.43 -11.42 6.12
CA ASN A 382 16.95 -10.12 6.60
C ASN A 382 16.66 -10.23 8.10
N SER A 383 17.62 -9.82 8.94
CA SER A 383 17.51 -10.01 10.39
C SER A 383 16.46 -9.12 11.06
N PHE A 384 16.18 -7.93 10.50
CA PHE A 384 15.19 -7.00 11.04
C PHE A 384 13.77 -7.58 10.96
N HIS A 385 13.41 -8.09 9.78
CA HIS A 385 12.12 -8.75 9.57
C HIS A 385 12.11 -10.19 10.08
N GLY A 386 13.28 -10.78 10.37
CA GLY A 386 13.41 -12.16 10.83
C GLY A 386 13.13 -13.18 9.73
N LEU A 387 13.54 -12.89 8.49
CA LEU A 387 13.21 -13.67 7.29
C LEU A 387 14.45 -14.12 6.48
N ASN A 388 14.34 -15.30 5.88
CA ASN A 388 15.17 -15.82 4.80
C ASN A 388 14.43 -15.64 3.48
N ILE A 389 14.99 -14.87 2.55
CA ILE A 389 14.35 -14.47 1.29
C ILE A 389 15.04 -15.15 0.10
N TYR A 390 14.31 -16.00 -0.62
CA TYR A 390 14.80 -16.73 -1.79
C TYR A 390 14.50 -15.95 -3.07
N ALA A 391 15.19 -14.82 -3.27
CA ALA A 391 15.07 -13.97 -4.46
C ALA A 391 16.38 -13.95 -5.26
N ASP A 392 16.31 -13.86 -6.60
CA ASP A 392 17.49 -13.80 -7.47
C ASP A 392 18.16 -12.42 -7.51
N PHE A 393 17.38 -11.37 -7.29
CA PHE A 393 17.81 -9.99 -7.34
C PHE A 393 17.49 -9.26 -6.06
N PHE A 394 18.46 -8.46 -5.64
CA PHE A 394 18.35 -7.49 -4.57
C PHE A 394 18.85 -6.15 -5.12
N LYS A 395 17.97 -5.15 -5.19
CA LYS A 395 18.32 -3.83 -5.73
C LYS A 395 18.00 -2.77 -4.70
N ILE A 396 18.88 -1.79 -4.56
CA ILE A 396 18.66 -0.62 -3.72
C ILE A 396 18.68 0.60 -4.64
N ASN A 397 17.58 1.34 -4.64
CA ASN A 397 17.54 2.66 -5.23
C ASN A 397 17.80 3.68 -4.12
N LEU A 398 18.95 4.35 -4.21
CA LEU A 398 19.38 5.31 -3.19
C LEU A 398 18.62 6.65 -3.30
N ASP A 399 18.09 7.02 -4.47
CA ASP A 399 17.28 8.24 -4.65
C ASP A 399 15.87 8.09 -4.06
N GLN A 400 15.29 6.89 -4.16
CA GLN A 400 13.94 6.58 -3.66
C GLN A 400 13.93 6.02 -2.24
N GLU A 401 15.11 5.76 -1.69
CA GLU A 401 15.30 5.09 -0.41
C GLU A 401 14.53 3.76 -0.30
N LYS A 402 14.58 2.94 -1.37
CA LYS A 402 13.84 1.67 -1.46
C LYS A 402 14.70 0.49 -1.83
N ILE A 403 14.40 -0.65 -1.22
CA ILE A 403 14.98 -1.96 -1.51
C ILE A 403 13.96 -2.81 -2.25
N PHE A 404 14.40 -3.51 -3.30
CA PHE A 404 13.55 -4.30 -4.17
C PHE A 404 14.05 -5.74 -4.26
N PHE A 405 13.14 -6.69 -4.08
CA PHE A 405 13.37 -8.11 -4.32
C PHE A 405 12.59 -8.57 -5.56
N SER A 406 13.28 -9.29 -6.44
CA SER A 406 12.70 -9.89 -7.64
C SER A 406 13.40 -11.20 -8.00
N SER A 407 12.77 -12.04 -8.82
CA SER A 407 13.35 -13.28 -9.32
C SER A 407 13.32 -13.36 -10.85
N THR A 408 14.17 -14.20 -11.43
CA THR A 408 14.10 -14.56 -12.85
C THR A 408 13.06 -15.67 -13.08
N CYS A 409 12.05 -15.41 -13.91
CA CYS A 409 11.05 -16.40 -14.32
C CYS A 409 11.57 -17.34 -15.41
N LEU A 410 12.75 -17.94 -15.21
CA LEU A 410 13.42 -18.73 -16.25
C LEU A 410 13.00 -20.22 -16.27
N ASN A 411 12.28 -20.73 -15.26
CA ASN A 411 11.77 -22.12 -15.14
C ASN A 411 10.51 -22.17 -14.24
N ASP A 412 9.88 -23.35 -14.06
CA ASP A 412 8.65 -23.66 -13.27
C ASP A 412 8.57 -23.10 -11.82
N LYS A 413 9.57 -22.37 -11.34
CA LYS A 413 9.60 -21.66 -10.06
C LYS A 413 9.37 -20.16 -10.27
N ASN A 414 8.12 -19.78 -10.55
CA ASN A 414 7.71 -18.38 -10.65
C ASN A 414 7.37 -17.76 -9.28
N TYR A 415 8.01 -18.19 -8.19
CA TYR A 415 7.67 -17.72 -6.84
C TYR A 415 8.91 -17.23 -6.10
N ILE A 416 8.75 -16.17 -5.30
CA ILE A 416 9.68 -15.80 -4.23
C ILE A 416 9.15 -16.37 -2.93
N LEU A 417 10.02 -17.06 -2.21
CA LEU A 417 9.73 -17.65 -0.92
C LEU A 417 10.32 -16.78 0.19
N PHE A 418 9.51 -16.48 1.20
CA PHE A 418 9.91 -15.81 2.43
C PHE A 418 9.69 -16.79 3.57
N GLU A 419 10.75 -17.22 4.25
CA GLU A 419 10.68 -18.14 5.39
C GLU A 419 11.14 -17.45 6.66
N SER A 420 10.56 -17.80 7.81
CA SER A 420 11.13 -17.41 9.10
C SER A 420 12.59 -17.88 9.24
N VAL A 421 13.41 -17.11 9.95
CA VAL A 421 14.74 -17.60 10.36
C VAL A 421 14.65 -18.78 11.33
N ASP A 422 13.53 -18.98 12.01
CA ASP A 422 13.27 -20.12 12.90
C ASP A 422 12.49 -21.25 12.19
N TYR A 423 12.34 -21.18 10.86
CA TYR A 423 11.61 -22.19 10.06
C TYR A 423 12.24 -23.58 10.17
N TYR A 424 11.41 -24.59 10.48
CA TYR A 424 11.79 -25.99 10.41
C TYR A 424 10.68 -26.87 9.84
N GLU A 425 11.07 -27.79 8.97
CA GLU A 425 10.21 -28.87 8.48
C GLU A 425 11.05 -30.14 8.26
N ASP A 426 10.47 -31.31 8.49
CA ASP A 426 11.15 -32.60 8.30
C ASP A 426 11.61 -32.81 6.84
N SER A 427 10.93 -32.20 5.86
CA SER A 427 11.35 -32.18 4.46
C SER A 427 12.74 -31.53 4.29
N ARG A 428 12.95 -30.36 4.89
CA ARG A 428 14.23 -29.62 4.89
C ARG A 428 15.33 -30.41 5.56
N TYR A 429 15.03 -31.15 6.62
CA TYR A 429 16.01 -32.04 7.25
C TYR A 429 16.41 -33.19 6.31
N LYS A 430 15.45 -33.76 5.57
CA LYS A 430 15.70 -34.83 4.59
C LYS A 430 16.52 -34.36 3.38
N ASP A 431 16.42 -33.07 3.01
CA ASP A 431 17.27 -32.46 1.97
C ASP A 431 18.77 -32.54 2.32
N LEU A 432 19.11 -32.77 3.60
CA LEU A 432 20.49 -32.91 4.08
C LEU A 432 20.99 -34.37 4.06
N ASN A 433 20.21 -35.32 3.53
CA ASN A 433 20.63 -36.72 3.40
C ASN A 433 21.58 -36.90 2.21
N LEU A 434 22.76 -37.45 2.46
CA LEU A 434 23.74 -37.84 1.46
C LEU A 434 23.93 -39.36 1.53
N SER A 435 23.35 -40.08 0.56
CA SER A 435 23.23 -41.55 0.59
C SER A 435 22.51 -42.03 1.87
N ASP A 436 23.20 -42.70 2.79
CA ASP A 436 22.63 -43.26 4.04
C ASP A 436 22.89 -42.40 5.28
N LEU A 437 23.54 -41.23 5.14
CA LEU A 437 23.93 -40.37 6.25
C LEU A 437 23.35 -38.95 6.10
N ASN A 438 22.86 -38.38 7.19
CA ASN A 438 22.47 -36.97 7.22
C ASN A 438 23.69 -36.09 7.53
N MET A 439 23.94 -35.08 6.69
CA MET A 439 25.08 -34.19 6.82
C MET A 439 25.10 -33.41 8.14
N LEU A 440 23.93 -33.06 8.69
CA LEU A 440 23.84 -32.38 9.97
C LEU A 440 24.12 -33.33 11.14
N ASP A 441 23.59 -34.56 11.13
CA ASP A 441 23.93 -35.58 12.15
C ASP A 441 25.45 -35.83 12.20
N VAL A 442 26.10 -35.91 11.04
CA VAL A 442 27.55 -36.05 10.92
C VAL A 442 28.29 -34.89 11.58
N LEU A 443 27.87 -33.65 11.30
CA LEU A 443 28.45 -32.45 11.93
C LEU A 443 28.34 -32.54 13.45
N PHE A 444 27.17 -32.89 13.97
CA PHE A 444 26.95 -33.02 15.42
C PHE A 444 27.74 -34.16 16.06
N ASN A 445 27.92 -35.27 15.35
CA ASN A 445 28.79 -36.37 15.82
C ASN A 445 30.26 -35.93 15.92
N TYR A 446 30.75 -35.11 14.98
CA TYR A 446 32.08 -34.50 15.07
C TYR A 446 32.20 -33.58 16.29
N ILE A 447 31.23 -32.67 16.49
CA ILE A 447 31.21 -31.76 17.64
C ILE A 447 31.24 -32.54 18.95
N ASN A 448 30.36 -33.55 19.10
CA ASN A 448 30.25 -34.34 20.33
C ASN A 448 31.54 -35.13 20.63
N ARG A 449 32.31 -35.50 19.61
CA ARG A 449 33.56 -36.26 19.78
C ARG A 449 34.76 -35.39 20.15
N TYR A 450 34.85 -34.18 19.58
CA TYR A 450 36.04 -33.34 19.68
C TYR A 450 35.85 -32.04 20.48
N ASP A 451 34.62 -31.68 20.84
CA ASP A 451 34.22 -30.44 21.52
C ASP A 451 34.79 -29.16 20.86
N LYS A 452 34.79 -29.15 19.52
CA LYS A 452 35.22 -28.01 18.70
C LYS A 452 34.06 -27.48 17.87
N ARG A 453 33.89 -26.16 17.90
CA ARG A 453 32.81 -25.45 17.18
C ARG A 453 33.31 -24.38 16.21
N ASN A 454 34.54 -23.91 16.42
CA ASN A 454 35.16 -22.83 15.66
C ASN A 454 36.53 -23.27 15.15
N ASN A 455 36.96 -22.67 14.04
CA ASN A 455 38.23 -22.87 13.37
C ASN A 455 38.51 -24.36 13.10
N ILE A 456 37.50 -25.09 12.64
CA ILE A 456 37.61 -26.51 12.30
C ILE A 456 38.21 -26.61 10.90
N LEU A 457 39.36 -27.27 10.76
CA LEU A 457 39.97 -27.54 9.46
C LEU A 457 39.12 -28.54 8.67
N VAL A 458 38.84 -28.24 7.40
CA VAL A 458 38.10 -29.15 6.50
C VAL A 458 38.84 -30.48 6.37
N ASN A 459 40.17 -30.47 6.36
CA ASN A 459 40.97 -31.69 6.31
C ASN A 459 40.81 -32.55 7.58
N ASP A 460 40.71 -31.94 8.77
CA ASP A 460 40.48 -32.69 10.02
C ASP A 460 39.08 -33.34 10.02
N PHE A 461 38.08 -32.64 9.49
CA PHE A 461 36.74 -33.17 9.31
C PHE A 461 36.70 -34.31 8.27
N ALA A 462 37.46 -34.19 7.18
CA ALA A 462 37.59 -35.23 6.15
C ALA A 462 38.22 -36.52 6.72
N LEU A 463 39.28 -36.40 7.53
CA LEU A 463 39.92 -37.52 8.22
C LEU A 463 39.00 -38.23 9.21
N TYR A 464 38.17 -37.46 9.96
CA TYR A 464 37.20 -38.05 10.87
C TYR A 464 36.16 -38.93 10.14
N MET A 465 35.76 -38.50 8.95
CA MET A 465 34.75 -39.18 8.14
C MET A 465 35.30 -40.25 7.18
N ASP A 466 36.62 -40.48 7.19
CA ASP A 466 37.30 -41.38 6.24
C ASP A 466 36.95 -41.05 4.77
N MET A 467 36.98 -39.75 4.43
CA MET A 467 36.65 -39.27 3.08
C MET A 467 37.73 -38.34 2.51
N THR A 468 37.69 -38.14 1.20
CA THR A 468 38.56 -37.19 0.50
C THR A 468 38.18 -35.75 0.85
N PHE A 469 39.16 -34.85 0.80
CA PHE A 469 38.95 -33.42 1.02
C PHE A 469 37.78 -32.86 0.20
N ASP A 470 37.70 -33.20 -1.09
CA ASP A 470 36.63 -32.71 -1.98
C ASP A 470 35.23 -33.15 -1.53
N LYS A 471 35.10 -34.37 -0.98
CA LYS A 471 33.80 -34.86 -0.48
C LYS A 471 33.42 -34.16 0.82
N ALA A 472 34.39 -33.93 1.71
CA ALA A 472 34.17 -33.16 2.92
C ALA A 472 33.78 -31.72 2.58
N LEU A 473 34.47 -31.11 1.62
CA LEU A 473 34.16 -29.76 1.14
C LEU A 473 32.76 -29.68 0.55
N HIS A 474 32.27 -30.71 -0.16
CA HIS A 474 30.89 -30.77 -0.62
C HIS A 474 29.89 -30.75 0.55
N ILE A 475 30.13 -31.52 1.61
CA ILE A 475 29.28 -31.51 2.82
C ILE A 475 29.28 -30.14 3.49
N ILE A 476 30.47 -29.55 3.68
CA ILE A 476 30.65 -28.20 4.25
C ILE A 476 29.91 -27.17 3.38
N SER A 477 30.05 -27.24 2.06
CA SER A 477 29.35 -26.36 1.12
C SER A 477 27.83 -26.46 1.27
N THR A 478 27.28 -27.66 1.38
CA THR A 478 25.83 -27.82 1.61
C THR A 478 25.38 -27.28 2.96
N LEU A 479 26.12 -27.56 4.04
CA LEU A 479 25.81 -27.02 5.36
C LEU A 479 25.88 -25.48 5.37
N GLU A 480 26.76 -24.89 4.57
CA GLU A 480 26.86 -23.44 4.41
C GLU A 480 25.67 -22.85 3.62
N ILE A 481 25.13 -23.56 2.62
CA ILE A 481 23.91 -23.15 1.89
C ILE A 481 22.73 -22.99 2.85
N PHE A 482 22.59 -23.92 3.80
CA PHE A 482 21.55 -23.88 4.84
C PHE A 482 21.86 -22.91 6.00
N ASP A 483 22.96 -22.16 5.91
CA ASP A 483 23.43 -21.21 6.93
C ASP A 483 23.74 -21.89 8.29
N PHE A 484 24.18 -23.15 8.26
CA PHE A 484 24.60 -23.87 9.47
C PHE A 484 26.05 -23.63 9.84
N ILE A 485 26.89 -23.24 8.87
CA ILE A 485 28.30 -22.96 9.07
C ILE A 485 28.74 -21.72 8.27
N ASP A 486 29.84 -21.10 8.68
CA ASP A 486 30.60 -20.15 7.86
C ASP A 486 31.91 -20.80 7.44
N TYR A 487 32.13 -20.95 6.13
CA TYR A 487 33.35 -21.53 5.60
C TYR A 487 34.31 -20.43 5.09
N ASN A 488 35.57 -20.50 5.52
CA ASN A 488 36.64 -19.66 5.02
C ASN A 488 37.52 -20.46 4.07
N SER A 489 37.40 -20.16 2.77
CA SER A 489 38.17 -20.84 1.73
C SER A 489 39.67 -20.55 1.74
N PHE A 490 40.13 -19.49 2.40
CA PHE A 490 41.56 -19.15 2.47
C PHE A 490 42.29 -19.96 3.52
N SER A 491 41.72 -20.06 4.73
CA SER A 491 42.26 -20.88 5.81
C SER A 491 41.81 -22.33 5.77
N GLU A 492 40.90 -22.68 4.85
CA GLU A 492 40.22 -23.98 4.77
C GLU A 492 39.61 -24.41 6.12
N THR A 493 39.09 -23.44 6.86
CA THR A 493 38.43 -23.66 8.15
C THR A 493 36.97 -23.25 8.10
N PHE A 494 36.13 -23.86 8.93
CA PHE A 494 34.75 -23.44 9.11
C PHE A 494 34.37 -23.27 10.59
N ASN A 495 33.37 -22.43 10.82
CA ASN A 495 32.75 -22.18 12.13
C ASN A 495 31.30 -22.64 12.09
N ILE A 496 30.81 -23.24 13.18
CA ILE A 496 29.45 -23.73 13.27
C ILE A 496 28.56 -22.64 13.88
N LYS A 497 27.44 -22.35 13.21
CA LYS A 497 26.49 -21.32 13.63
C LYS A 497 25.49 -21.84 14.63
N ARG A 498 24.89 -20.91 15.38
CA ARG A 498 23.77 -21.18 16.29
C ARG A 498 22.60 -21.86 15.57
N ARG A 499 22.26 -21.42 14.35
CA ARG A 499 21.20 -22.01 13.52
C ARG A 499 21.32 -23.53 13.36
N ALA A 500 22.55 -24.08 13.26
CA ALA A 500 22.76 -25.52 13.18
C ALA A 500 22.24 -26.24 14.43
N PHE A 501 22.46 -25.66 15.62
CA PHE A 501 21.97 -26.19 16.89
C PHE A 501 20.46 -26.05 17.00
N ASP A 502 19.91 -24.89 16.67
CA ASP A 502 18.47 -24.64 16.76
C ASP A 502 17.71 -25.59 15.80
N PHE A 503 18.19 -25.77 14.57
CA PHE A 503 17.62 -26.70 13.58
C PHE A 503 17.77 -28.19 14.00
N TYR A 504 18.94 -28.58 14.51
CA TYR A 504 19.16 -29.95 15.02
C TYR A 504 18.28 -30.26 16.24
N ASN A 505 18.12 -29.29 17.15
CA ASN A 505 17.23 -29.41 18.30
C ASN A 505 15.76 -29.44 17.87
N SER A 506 15.38 -28.70 16.83
CA SER A 506 14.03 -28.73 16.22
C SER A 506 13.68 -30.13 15.72
N LYS A 507 14.59 -30.77 14.97
CA LYS A 507 14.47 -32.18 14.54
C LYS A 507 14.29 -33.14 15.71
N ASN A 508 14.97 -32.88 16.83
CA ASN A 508 14.85 -33.70 18.04
C ASN A 508 13.70 -33.27 18.97
N LYS A 509 12.83 -32.34 18.53
CA LYS A 509 11.71 -31.79 19.30
C LYS A 509 12.12 -31.14 20.63
N LYS A 510 13.27 -30.49 20.66
CA LYS A 510 13.88 -29.79 21.83
C LYS A 510 13.96 -28.28 21.69
N TYR A 511 13.53 -27.73 20.57
CA TYR A 511 13.49 -26.29 20.28
C TYR A 511 12.12 -25.95 19.72
N ASP A 512 11.58 -24.78 20.07
CA ASP A 512 10.31 -24.28 19.56
C ASP A 512 10.56 -23.54 18.24
N TYR A 513 10.39 -24.26 17.14
CA TYR A 513 10.48 -23.73 15.78
C TYR A 513 9.12 -23.29 15.26
N ASP A 514 9.10 -22.66 14.09
CA ASP A 514 7.85 -22.35 13.38
C ASP A 514 7.85 -22.95 11.97
N GLN A 515 6.72 -22.79 11.28
CA GLN A 515 6.59 -23.08 9.85
C GLN A 515 6.12 -21.86 9.06
N LEU A 516 6.47 -20.67 9.57
CA LEU A 516 6.08 -19.43 8.94
C LEU A 516 6.75 -19.33 7.57
N SER A 517 5.94 -19.44 6.53
CA SER A 517 6.39 -19.34 5.14
C SER A 517 5.34 -18.65 4.28
N ILE A 518 5.82 -17.85 3.33
CA ILE A 518 4.99 -17.04 2.44
C ILE A 518 5.49 -17.21 1.03
N GLU A 519 4.58 -17.64 0.16
CA GLU A 519 4.82 -17.86 -1.25
C GLU A 519 4.16 -16.73 -2.04
N SER A 520 4.99 -15.95 -2.74
CA SER A 520 4.52 -14.88 -3.62
C SER A 520 4.89 -15.12 -5.07
N LEU A 521 3.95 -14.89 -5.98
CA LEU A 521 4.13 -15.10 -7.41
C LEU A 521 4.91 -13.94 -8.05
N CYS A 522 5.96 -14.26 -8.78
CA CYS A 522 6.83 -13.34 -9.50
C CYS A 522 6.64 -13.49 -11.01
N PHE A 523 6.27 -12.41 -11.69
CA PHE A 523 6.28 -12.33 -13.17
C PHE A 523 7.58 -11.70 -13.68
N LEU A 524 7.84 -11.84 -14.98
CA LEU A 524 9.12 -11.43 -15.55
C LEU A 524 9.28 -9.90 -15.48
N GLY A 525 10.23 -9.44 -14.67
CA GLY A 525 10.48 -8.00 -14.48
C GLY A 525 9.68 -7.37 -13.34
N ASP A 526 8.83 -8.14 -12.66
CA ASP A 526 8.06 -7.66 -11.53
C ASP A 526 8.92 -7.55 -10.27
N THR A 527 8.66 -6.48 -9.52
CA THR A 527 9.09 -6.33 -8.14
C THR A 527 8.02 -6.95 -7.26
N VAL A 528 8.39 -7.97 -6.50
CA VAL A 528 7.45 -8.71 -5.64
C VAL A 528 7.44 -8.15 -4.24
N SER A 529 8.59 -7.70 -3.75
CA SER A 529 8.70 -7.12 -2.42
C SER A 529 9.52 -5.84 -2.43
N THR A 530 9.05 -4.88 -1.66
CA THR A 530 9.67 -3.55 -1.48
C THR A 530 9.85 -3.27 0.00
N ILE A 531 11.05 -2.85 0.41
CA ILE A 531 11.30 -2.29 1.74
C ILE A 531 11.47 -0.78 1.60
N ASP A 532 10.73 0.00 2.38
CA ASP A 532 10.98 1.43 2.56
C ASP A 532 12.08 1.62 3.59
N MET A 533 13.17 2.31 3.25
CA MET A 533 14.31 2.45 4.16
C MET A 533 14.06 3.43 5.30
N ASN A 534 12.99 4.24 5.25
CA ASN A 534 12.64 5.20 6.30
C ASN A 534 11.97 4.56 7.51
N ASP A 535 10.95 3.73 7.28
CA ASP A 535 10.19 3.06 8.34
C ASP A 535 10.48 1.56 8.45
N LEU A 536 11.31 1.04 7.53
CA LEU A 536 11.69 -0.37 7.42
C LEU A 536 10.49 -1.30 7.25
N THR A 537 9.36 -0.81 6.73
CA THR A 537 8.22 -1.65 6.37
C THR A 537 8.50 -2.38 5.07
N MET A 538 8.12 -3.66 5.01
CA MET A 538 8.28 -4.48 3.81
C MET A 538 6.92 -4.88 3.25
N ASN A 539 6.56 -4.31 2.10
CA ASN A 539 5.40 -4.76 1.34
C ASN A 539 5.78 -6.01 0.51
N ILE A 540 4.93 -7.03 0.50
CA ILE A 540 5.01 -8.19 -0.38
C ILE A 540 3.67 -8.28 -1.14
N SER A 541 3.72 -8.13 -2.45
CA SER A 541 2.57 -8.25 -3.35
C SER A 541 2.46 -9.68 -3.91
N ASN A 542 1.37 -10.01 -4.60
CA ASN A 542 1.12 -11.30 -5.27
C ASN A 542 1.23 -12.53 -4.36
N VAL A 543 0.93 -12.39 -3.08
CA VAL A 543 0.98 -13.48 -2.10
C VAL A 543 -0.12 -14.50 -2.39
N LYS A 544 0.29 -15.76 -2.60
CA LYS A 544 -0.61 -16.87 -2.92
C LYS A 544 -0.86 -17.81 -1.75
N LYS A 545 0.10 -17.91 -0.84
CA LYS A 545 0.01 -18.83 0.30
C LYS A 545 0.73 -18.27 1.52
N ILE A 546 0.11 -18.42 2.67
CA ILE A 546 0.68 -18.11 3.99
C ILE A 546 0.51 -19.36 4.86
N ASN A 547 1.61 -19.89 5.38
CA ASN A 547 1.62 -20.93 6.40
C ASN A 547 2.16 -20.31 7.69
N LEU A 548 1.54 -20.56 8.85
CA LEU A 548 2.03 -20.08 10.16
C LEU A 548 2.51 -21.22 11.07
N GLN A 549 1.90 -22.40 10.98
CA GLN A 549 2.17 -23.56 11.85
C GLN A 549 1.98 -24.90 11.12
N PHE A 550 2.61 -25.94 11.67
CA PHE A 550 2.47 -27.34 11.27
C PHE A 550 1.05 -27.86 11.51
N ASP A 551 0.47 -28.51 10.49
CA ASP A 551 -0.88 -29.10 10.50
C ASP A 551 -2.02 -28.08 10.67
N SER A 552 -1.97 -27.02 9.85
CA SER A 552 -2.95 -25.93 9.88
C SER A 552 -4.35 -26.39 9.45
N SER A 553 -5.29 -26.38 10.41
CA SER A 553 -6.74 -26.53 10.19
C SER A 553 -7.40 -25.27 9.61
N TYR A 554 -6.60 -24.27 9.25
CA TYR A 554 -7.02 -22.99 8.73
C TYR A 554 -6.58 -22.75 7.28
N ASP A 555 -7.36 -21.93 6.59
CA ASP A 555 -7.11 -21.45 5.23
C ASP A 555 -7.22 -19.92 5.22
N ILE A 556 -6.11 -19.24 4.92
CA ILE A 556 -6.01 -17.78 4.86
C ILE A 556 -6.12 -17.35 3.40
N ASN A 557 -7.24 -16.73 3.06
CA ASN A 557 -7.48 -16.18 1.73
C ASN A 557 -7.34 -14.66 1.76
N LEU A 558 -6.28 -14.13 1.14
CA LEU A 558 -6.05 -12.70 1.04
C LEU A 558 -7.04 -12.05 0.07
N ASN A 559 -7.58 -10.89 0.45
CA ASN A 559 -8.49 -10.11 -0.39
C ASN A 559 -7.74 -9.32 -1.48
N ASP A 560 -6.56 -8.78 -1.13
CA ASP A 560 -5.77 -7.91 -2.01
C ASP A 560 -4.48 -8.59 -2.55
N GLU A 561 -4.21 -9.83 -2.15
CA GLU A 561 -2.94 -10.56 -2.42
C GLU A 561 -1.68 -9.81 -1.94
N GLU A 562 -1.81 -8.91 -0.96
CA GLU A 562 -0.70 -8.16 -0.37
C GLU A 562 -0.63 -8.34 1.14
N ILE A 563 0.59 -8.20 1.67
CA ILE A 563 0.87 -8.16 3.10
C ILE A 563 1.95 -7.12 3.41
N ILE A 564 1.86 -6.50 4.58
CA ILE A 564 2.84 -5.53 5.05
C ILE A 564 3.54 -6.10 6.27
N PHE A 565 4.83 -6.41 6.10
CA PHE A 565 5.71 -6.90 7.15
C PHE A 565 6.36 -5.77 7.94
N PHE A 566 6.53 -6.04 9.22
CA PHE A 566 7.20 -5.20 10.19
C PHE A 566 8.35 -5.99 10.84
N LYS A 567 8.96 -5.39 11.86
CA LYS A 567 10.01 -6.01 12.65
C LYS A 567 9.55 -7.36 13.23
N ASN A 568 10.47 -8.32 13.31
CA ASN A 568 10.26 -9.58 14.03
C ASN A 568 9.05 -10.40 13.51
N ARG A 569 8.89 -10.48 12.18
CA ARG A 569 7.86 -11.27 11.49
C ARG A 569 6.42 -10.89 11.80
N ASP A 570 6.18 -9.73 12.44
CA ASP A 570 4.84 -9.19 12.56
C ASP A 570 4.38 -8.72 11.18
N PHE A 571 3.12 -8.96 10.81
CA PHE A 571 2.59 -8.49 9.53
C PHE A 571 1.10 -8.21 9.58
N VAL A 572 0.64 -7.33 8.70
CA VAL A 572 -0.77 -6.97 8.52
C VAL A 572 -1.24 -7.44 7.16
N MET A 573 -2.47 -7.95 7.11
CA MET A 573 -3.10 -8.45 5.90
C MET A 573 -4.60 -8.16 5.87
N ASN A 574 -5.17 -8.12 4.68
CA ASN A 574 -6.61 -8.05 4.46
C ASN A 574 -7.03 -9.46 4.03
N ALA A 575 -7.74 -10.19 4.89
CA ALA A 575 -7.90 -11.63 4.72
C ALA A 575 -9.22 -12.17 5.26
N ASN A 576 -9.69 -13.24 4.62
CA ASN A 576 -10.73 -14.11 5.12
C ASN A 576 -10.09 -15.39 5.65
N LEU A 577 -10.26 -15.66 6.94
CA LEU A 577 -9.76 -16.85 7.60
C LEU A 577 -10.88 -17.88 7.70
N LYS A 578 -10.68 -19.06 7.12
CA LYS A 578 -11.56 -20.20 7.30
C LYS A 578 -10.89 -21.22 8.21
N ILE A 579 -11.58 -21.65 9.27
CA ILE A 579 -11.05 -22.62 10.25
C ILE A 579 -12.20 -23.42 10.85
N GLY A 580 -12.12 -24.75 10.77
CA GLY A 580 -13.20 -25.63 11.22
C GLY A 580 -14.57 -25.29 10.60
N ASN A 581 -15.54 -24.98 11.47
CA ASN A 581 -16.91 -24.57 11.10
C ASN A 581 -17.08 -23.04 11.00
N PHE A 582 -15.99 -22.27 10.96
CA PHE A 582 -16.03 -20.81 11.03
C PHE A 582 -15.36 -20.15 9.83
N ASN A 583 -15.89 -18.99 9.47
CA ASN A 583 -15.30 -18.11 8.47
C ASN A 583 -15.28 -16.68 9.01
N ILE A 584 -14.09 -16.11 9.14
CA ILE A 584 -13.87 -14.77 9.69
C ILE A 584 -13.42 -13.88 8.54
N LYS A 585 -14.23 -12.88 8.20
CA LYS A 585 -13.94 -11.92 7.13
C LYS A 585 -13.51 -10.59 7.75
N SER A 586 -12.33 -10.12 7.37
CA SER A 586 -11.80 -8.85 7.88
C SER A 586 -11.02 -8.07 6.84
N ASP A 587 -11.21 -6.76 6.85
CA ASP A 587 -10.43 -5.80 6.05
C ASP A 587 -9.09 -5.47 6.70
N SER A 588 -8.79 -5.99 7.90
CA SER A 588 -7.50 -5.85 8.55
C SER A 588 -7.31 -6.94 9.61
N VAL A 589 -6.23 -7.71 9.47
CA VAL A 589 -5.80 -8.75 10.41
C VAL A 589 -4.33 -8.51 10.69
N VAL A 590 -3.98 -8.40 11.98
CA VAL A 590 -2.62 -8.20 12.45
C VAL A 590 -2.10 -9.51 13.01
N PHE A 591 -1.10 -10.10 12.38
CA PHE A 591 -0.37 -11.22 12.94
C PHE A 591 0.78 -10.71 13.82
N SER A 592 0.78 -11.11 15.09
CA SER A 592 1.92 -10.90 15.99
C SER A 592 2.67 -12.21 16.17
N TYR A 593 3.96 -12.22 15.83
CA TYR A 593 4.80 -13.40 16.00
C TYR A 593 5.14 -13.66 17.47
N ASN A 594 5.33 -12.60 18.26
CA ASN A 594 5.64 -12.73 19.68
C ASN A 594 4.47 -13.32 20.46
N ASP A 595 3.26 -12.80 20.23
CA ASP A 595 2.04 -13.25 20.89
C ASP A 595 1.41 -14.48 20.20
N PHE A 596 1.94 -14.85 19.02
CA PHE A 596 1.50 -15.96 18.18
C PHE A 596 -0.02 -15.99 17.94
N ASN A 597 -0.57 -14.83 17.59
CA ASN A 597 -2.00 -14.62 17.43
C ASN A 597 -2.34 -13.77 16.19
N LEU A 598 -3.61 -13.83 15.79
CA LEU A 598 -4.21 -12.97 14.77
C LEU A 598 -5.19 -12.01 15.45
N PHE A 599 -4.90 -10.72 15.44
CA PHE A 599 -5.74 -9.67 16.01
C PHE A 599 -6.58 -8.96 14.94
N TYR A 600 -7.84 -8.69 15.28
CA TYR A 600 -8.84 -8.09 14.40
C TYR A 600 -9.26 -6.71 14.96
N PRO A 601 -8.52 -5.63 14.65
CA PRO A 601 -8.73 -4.30 15.24
C PRO A 601 -10.04 -3.62 14.82
N ASN A 602 -10.54 -3.96 13.62
CA ASN A 602 -11.71 -3.32 13.01
C ASN A 602 -12.97 -4.16 13.21
N TYR A 603 -14.11 -3.64 12.74
CA TYR A 603 -15.33 -4.45 12.67
C TYR A 603 -15.14 -5.55 11.62
N SER A 604 -15.40 -6.79 12.03
CA SER A 604 -15.22 -8.00 11.23
C SER A 604 -16.46 -8.88 11.34
N ASP A 605 -16.67 -9.70 10.32
CA ASP A 605 -17.77 -10.64 10.26
C ASP A 605 -17.29 -12.04 10.65
N PHE A 606 -17.96 -12.65 11.62
CA PHE A 606 -17.75 -14.02 12.05
C PHE A 606 -18.96 -14.85 11.64
N GLU A 607 -18.77 -15.77 10.71
CA GLU A 607 -19.83 -16.64 10.17
C GLU A 607 -19.70 -18.04 10.74
N ILE A 608 -20.80 -18.58 11.29
CA ILE A 608 -20.91 -19.98 11.69
C ILE A 608 -21.45 -20.79 10.52
N ILE A 609 -20.68 -21.75 10.05
CA ILE A 609 -20.97 -22.57 8.87
C ILE A 609 -21.38 -23.99 9.30
N ASN A 610 -22.54 -24.43 8.82
CA ASN A 610 -23.01 -25.81 8.94
C ASN A 610 -23.03 -26.48 7.55
N SER A 611 -21.95 -27.19 7.23
CA SER A 611 -21.75 -27.91 5.97
C SER A 611 -22.78 -29.02 5.69
N GLY A 612 -23.60 -29.40 6.69
CA GLY A 612 -24.70 -30.34 6.50
C GLY A 612 -25.93 -29.74 5.79
N MET A 613 -25.94 -28.43 5.56
CA MET A 613 -27.03 -27.71 4.89
C MET A 613 -26.79 -27.58 3.37
N LYS A 614 -27.83 -27.21 2.62
CA LYS A 614 -27.67 -26.84 1.20
C LYS A 614 -26.78 -25.59 1.12
N LYS A 615 -25.86 -25.52 0.13
CA LYS A 615 -24.93 -24.39 -0.12
C LYS A 615 -25.47 -22.99 0.19
N ASN A 616 -26.70 -22.68 -0.23
CA ASN A 616 -27.30 -21.35 -0.03
C ASN A 616 -27.78 -21.06 1.41
N ARG A 617 -27.60 -22.01 2.34
CA ARG A 617 -27.99 -21.92 3.77
C ARG A 617 -26.89 -22.51 4.68
N GLU A 618 -25.67 -22.59 4.19
CA GLU A 618 -24.55 -23.09 5.00
C GLU A 618 -24.20 -22.14 6.14
N CYS A 619 -24.35 -20.82 5.96
CA CYS A 619 -24.22 -19.86 7.05
C CYS A 619 -25.46 -19.92 7.96
N VAL A 620 -25.26 -20.34 9.20
CA VAL A 620 -26.30 -20.48 10.23
C VAL A 620 -26.49 -19.18 10.99
N GLU A 621 -25.40 -18.47 11.28
CA GLU A 621 -25.41 -17.23 12.04
C GLU A 621 -24.26 -16.32 11.63
N LYS A 622 -24.50 -15.01 11.66
CA LYS A 622 -23.50 -13.99 11.38
C LYS A 622 -23.35 -13.07 12.59
N ILE A 623 -22.18 -13.12 13.22
CA ILE A 623 -21.81 -12.31 14.38
C ILE A 623 -20.88 -11.20 13.89
N VAL A 624 -21.17 -9.97 14.25
CA VAL A 624 -20.28 -8.83 14.00
C VAL A 624 -19.50 -8.56 15.28
N PHE A 625 -18.17 -8.46 15.17
CA PHE A 625 -17.30 -8.21 16.31
C PHE A 625 -16.23 -7.17 15.98
N LYS A 626 -15.61 -6.60 17.02
CA LYS A 626 -14.44 -5.71 16.90
C LYS A 626 -13.43 -6.05 17.99
N ASN A 627 -12.13 -5.82 17.76
CA ASN A 627 -11.06 -6.10 18.74
C ASN A 627 -11.01 -7.58 19.19
N GLY A 628 -11.37 -8.51 18.31
CA GLY A 628 -11.21 -9.94 18.60
C GLY A 628 -9.78 -10.40 18.33
N PHE A 629 -9.38 -11.55 18.89
CA PHE A 629 -8.13 -12.20 18.51
C PHE A 629 -8.24 -13.71 18.53
N LEU A 630 -7.50 -14.35 17.62
CA LEU A 630 -7.32 -15.79 17.53
C LEU A 630 -5.91 -16.14 18.00
N GLU A 631 -5.79 -16.77 19.16
CA GLU A 631 -4.54 -17.40 19.58
C GLU A 631 -4.39 -18.71 18.81
N ILE A 632 -3.31 -18.84 18.04
CA ILE A 632 -3.09 -20.03 17.21
C ILE A 632 -2.61 -21.18 18.09
N ASP A 633 -1.64 -20.92 18.95
CA ASP A 633 -1.10 -21.84 19.96
C ASP A 633 -0.50 -21.02 21.12
N SER A 634 0.05 -21.70 22.13
CA SER A 634 0.79 -21.05 23.21
C SER A 634 2.12 -20.45 22.73
N LEU A 635 2.59 -19.41 23.44
CA LEU A 635 3.79 -18.63 23.09
C LEU A 635 5.07 -19.46 22.93
N THR A 636 5.15 -20.62 23.58
CA THR A 636 6.30 -21.54 23.59
C THR A 636 6.03 -22.85 22.85
N ASN A 637 5.01 -22.87 21.99
CA ASN A 637 4.62 -24.04 21.20
C ASN A 637 4.27 -23.64 19.76
N LYS A 638 5.01 -22.69 19.17
CA LYS A 638 4.88 -22.31 17.74
C LYS A 638 5.06 -23.52 16.81
N SER A 639 5.80 -24.51 17.29
CA SER A 639 6.06 -25.78 16.58
C SER A 639 4.90 -26.76 16.61
N GLY A 640 3.91 -26.59 17.50
CA GLY A 640 2.82 -27.55 17.71
C GLY A 640 3.27 -28.93 18.22
N ILE A 641 4.51 -29.06 18.74
CA ILE A 641 5.04 -30.34 19.22
C ILE A 641 4.26 -30.85 20.43
N VAL A 642 3.92 -29.95 21.34
CA VAL A 642 3.13 -30.27 22.52
C VAL A 642 1.67 -30.18 22.11
N GLU A 643 0.96 -31.29 22.07
CA GLU A 643 -0.48 -31.27 21.84
C GLU A 643 -1.14 -30.49 22.99
N ASN A 644 -1.70 -29.33 22.65
CA ASN A 644 -2.43 -28.50 23.58
C ASN A 644 -3.85 -28.34 23.10
N TYR A 645 -4.72 -29.24 23.58
CA TYR A 645 -6.09 -29.30 23.07
C TYR A 645 -6.89 -28.02 23.30
N ASP A 646 -6.51 -27.16 24.25
CA ASP A 646 -7.23 -25.90 24.47
C ASP A 646 -7.12 -24.91 23.29
N PHE A 647 -6.16 -25.09 22.37
CA PHE A 647 -5.91 -24.24 21.21
C PHE A 647 -6.43 -24.87 19.90
N PRO A 648 -6.66 -24.06 18.85
CA PRO A 648 -6.65 -22.59 18.82
C PRO A 648 -7.81 -21.98 19.64
N LYS A 649 -7.65 -20.72 20.09
CA LYS A 649 -8.65 -20.01 20.91
C LYS A 649 -9.10 -18.73 20.25
N PHE A 650 -10.40 -18.57 20.06
CA PHE A 650 -10.96 -17.32 19.58
C PHE A 650 -11.58 -16.52 20.72
N HIS A 651 -11.14 -15.27 20.87
CA HIS A 651 -11.60 -14.35 21.90
C HIS A 651 -12.50 -13.27 21.30
N PHE A 652 -13.75 -13.23 21.75
CA PHE A 652 -14.66 -12.12 21.50
C PHE A 652 -14.46 -11.02 22.54
N SER A 653 -14.49 -9.76 22.10
CA SER A 653 -14.47 -8.59 22.97
C SER A 653 -15.89 -8.15 23.38
N ASP A 654 -16.00 -7.08 24.16
CA ASP A 654 -17.28 -6.45 24.54
C ASP A 654 -18.08 -5.91 23.33
N SER A 655 -17.43 -5.68 22.19
CA SER A 655 -18.05 -5.12 20.99
C SER A 655 -18.49 -6.21 20.03
N THR A 656 -19.35 -7.12 20.50
CA THR A 656 -19.80 -8.29 19.74
C THR A 656 -21.34 -8.34 19.71
N PHE A 657 -21.94 -8.40 18.53
CA PHE A 657 -23.40 -8.39 18.39
C PHE A 657 -23.91 -9.13 17.16
N ILE A 658 -25.20 -9.48 17.20
CA ILE A 658 -25.96 -10.09 16.10
C ILE A 658 -27.13 -9.18 15.77
N TYR A 659 -27.38 -9.00 14.48
CA TYR A 659 -28.51 -8.23 13.98
C TYR A 659 -29.68 -9.13 13.61
N GLY A 660 -30.90 -8.73 13.99
CA GLY A 660 -32.13 -9.27 13.39
C GLY A 660 -32.41 -8.68 12.01
N ASN A 661 -33.52 -9.10 11.40
CA ASN A 661 -33.87 -8.78 10.01
C ASN A 661 -33.95 -7.27 9.68
N ASP A 662 -34.19 -6.41 10.66
CA ASP A 662 -34.40 -4.97 10.49
C ASP A 662 -33.24 -4.10 11.04
N ASN A 663 -32.12 -4.71 11.45
CA ASN A 663 -30.96 -4.06 12.08
C ASN A 663 -31.27 -3.20 13.33
N ALA A 664 -32.49 -3.29 13.86
CA ALA A 664 -32.93 -2.59 15.06
C ALA A 664 -32.99 -3.52 16.27
N ILE A 665 -33.28 -4.80 16.03
CA ILE A 665 -33.11 -5.86 17.01
C ILE A 665 -31.63 -6.24 17.03
N ILE A 666 -30.99 -6.09 18.19
CA ILE A 666 -29.56 -6.35 18.39
C ILE A 666 -29.40 -7.27 19.60
N LEU A 667 -28.79 -8.44 19.40
CA LEU A 667 -28.31 -9.26 20.51
C LEU A 667 -26.86 -8.90 20.78
N ASN A 668 -26.60 -8.30 21.95
CA ASN A 668 -25.26 -7.97 22.42
C ASN A 668 -24.70 -9.19 23.15
N LEU A 669 -23.57 -9.72 22.68
CA LEU A 669 -22.90 -10.88 23.26
C LEU A 669 -21.88 -10.41 24.29
N HIS A 670 -21.82 -11.09 25.44
CA HIS A 670 -20.74 -10.88 26.40
C HIS A 670 -19.40 -11.38 25.84
N PRO A 671 -18.26 -10.82 26.29
CA PRO A 671 -16.95 -11.36 25.98
C PRO A 671 -16.89 -12.84 26.34
N MET A 672 -16.32 -13.63 25.45
CA MET A 672 -16.16 -15.05 25.66
C MET A 672 -14.98 -15.58 24.86
N THR A 673 -14.47 -16.72 25.30
CA THR A 673 -13.44 -17.47 24.58
C THR A 673 -14.04 -18.77 24.08
N ILE A 674 -13.84 -19.06 22.80
CA ILE A 674 -14.10 -20.37 22.21
C ILE A 674 -12.76 -21.11 22.16
N ASN A 675 -12.63 -22.15 22.97
CA ASN A 675 -11.48 -23.06 22.95
C ASN A 675 -11.70 -24.16 21.90
N TYR A 676 -10.62 -24.88 21.52
CA TYR A 676 -10.69 -25.96 20.52
C TYR A 676 -11.32 -25.46 19.20
N PHE A 677 -10.96 -24.25 18.79
CA PHE A 677 -11.73 -23.43 17.86
C PHE A 677 -11.91 -24.06 16.46
N ASP A 678 -11.00 -24.92 16.04
CA ASP A 678 -11.05 -25.65 14.79
C ASP A 678 -11.87 -26.96 14.84
N GLU A 679 -11.95 -27.60 16.01
CA GLU A 679 -12.63 -28.88 16.21
C GLU A 679 -14.00 -28.77 16.87
N ILE A 680 -14.32 -27.64 17.50
CA ILE A 680 -15.54 -27.49 18.30
C ILE A 680 -16.81 -27.74 17.47
N ALA A 681 -17.64 -28.65 17.98
CA ALA A 681 -18.95 -28.90 17.41
C ALA A 681 -19.87 -27.70 17.65
N ILE A 682 -20.63 -27.32 16.62
CA ILE A 682 -21.59 -26.21 16.67
C ILE A 682 -22.55 -26.32 17.89
N ASP A 683 -22.95 -27.53 18.28
CA ASP A 683 -23.85 -27.76 19.43
C ASP A 683 -23.25 -27.35 20.78
N ASN A 684 -21.92 -27.28 20.87
CA ASN A 684 -21.22 -26.94 22.11
C ASN A 684 -20.98 -25.43 22.25
N LEU A 685 -21.36 -24.63 21.25
CA LEU A 685 -21.25 -23.18 21.31
C LEU A 685 -22.31 -22.61 22.26
N VAL A 686 -21.84 -21.96 23.32
CA VAL A 686 -22.68 -21.31 24.31
C VAL A 686 -22.46 -19.81 24.21
N PHE A 687 -23.52 -19.08 23.95
CA PHE A 687 -23.52 -17.62 23.90
C PHE A 687 -24.28 -17.08 25.10
N ASN A 688 -23.78 -15.98 25.67
CA ASN A 688 -24.45 -15.23 26.71
C ASN A 688 -24.52 -13.77 26.30
N GLY A 689 -25.56 -13.06 26.74
CA GLY A 689 -25.75 -11.69 26.32
C GLY A 689 -27.09 -11.10 26.71
N SER A 690 -27.45 -10.01 26.05
CA SER A 690 -28.73 -9.35 26.20
C SER A 690 -29.29 -8.92 24.86
N LEU A 691 -30.61 -8.92 24.76
CA LEU A 691 -31.32 -8.44 23.59
C LEU A 691 -31.72 -6.97 23.80
N SER A 692 -31.54 -6.16 22.77
CA SER A 692 -31.95 -4.76 22.74
C SER A 692 -32.73 -4.49 21.47
N VAL A 693 -33.66 -3.54 21.53
CA VAL A 693 -34.45 -3.12 20.37
C VAL A 693 -34.41 -1.60 20.31
N LYS A 694 -33.84 -1.05 19.24
CA LYS A 694 -33.79 0.40 19.03
C LYS A 694 -35.18 1.01 19.17
N ASN A 695 -35.27 2.14 19.88
CA ASN A 695 -36.52 2.87 20.17
C ASN A 695 -37.57 2.13 21.03
N ALA A 696 -37.25 0.94 21.56
CA ALA A 696 -38.17 0.15 22.38
C ALA A 696 -37.63 -0.13 23.79
N PHE A 697 -36.51 -0.85 23.91
CA PHE A 697 -35.86 -1.14 25.20
C PHE A 697 -34.36 -1.40 25.04
N GLU A 698 -33.58 -1.02 26.05
CA GLU A 698 -32.11 -0.97 25.98
C GLU A 698 -31.43 -2.31 26.27
N SER A 699 -31.96 -3.12 27.19
CA SER A 699 -31.38 -4.42 27.50
C SER A 699 -32.41 -5.36 28.14
N LEU A 700 -32.49 -6.57 27.59
CA LEU A 700 -33.30 -7.67 28.06
C LEU A 700 -32.42 -8.90 28.25
N THR A 701 -32.36 -9.41 29.47
CA THR A 701 -31.63 -10.63 29.81
C THR A 701 -32.48 -11.86 29.52
N GLY A 702 -31.85 -12.94 29.07
CA GLY A 702 -32.53 -14.19 28.76
C GLY A 702 -31.55 -15.31 28.45
N ASN A 703 -32.09 -16.49 28.15
CA ASN A 703 -31.34 -17.66 27.75
C ASN A 703 -31.10 -17.64 26.25
N MET A 704 -29.85 -17.76 25.83
CA MET A 704 -29.45 -17.86 24.42
C MET A 704 -29.05 -19.29 24.10
N THR A 705 -29.52 -19.81 22.97
CA THR A 705 -29.20 -21.16 22.49
C THR A 705 -28.95 -21.12 20.99
N LEU A 706 -27.89 -21.77 20.52
CA LEU A 706 -27.63 -21.88 19.09
C LEU A 706 -28.44 -23.05 18.51
N ASN A 707 -29.22 -22.78 17.47
CA ASN A 707 -29.89 -23.78 16.66
C ASN A 707 -29.20 -23.89 15.29
N LYS A 708 -28.84 -25.12 14.90
CA LYS A 708 -28.14 -25.43 13.64
C LYS A 708 -28.85 -25.02 12.35
N SER A 709 -30.11 -24.59 12.43
CA SER A 709 -30.94 -24.23 11.27
C SER A 709 -31.50 -22.81 11.32
N THR A 710 -31.73 -22.27 12.51
CA THR A 710 -32.40 -20.97 12.71
C THR A 710 -31.50 -19.90 13.30
N GLY A 711 -30.23 -20.23 13.57
CA GLY A 711 -29.28 -19.32 14.21
C GLY A 711 -29.44 -19.29 15.73
N ILE A 712 -29.06 -18.17 16.33
CA ILE A 712 -29.18 -17.93 17.76
C ILE A 712 -30.63 -17.63 18.11
N ASN A 713 -31.16 -18.48 18.99
CA ASN A 713 -32.46 -18.27 19.61
C ASN A 713 -32.28 -17.63 20.99
N PHE A 714 -33.08 -16.62 21.32
CA PHE A 714 -33.10 -15.98 22.63
C PHE A 714 -34.48 -16.11 23.25
N THR A 715 -34.55 -16.56 24.51
CA THR A 715 -35.79 -16.72 25.26
C THR A 715 -35.70 -16.03 26.62
N SER A 716 -36.75 -15.32 26.99
CA SER A 716 -36.80 -14.52 28.21
C SER A 716 -38.22 -14.61 28.76
N ASN A 717 -38.38 -14.94 30.06
CA ASN A 717 -39.68 -15.30 30.64
C ASN A 717 -40.10 -14.34 31.76
N ASP A 718 -41.38 -13.96 31.77
CA ASP A 718 -42.06 -13.15 32.79
C ASP A 718 -41.36 -11.83 33.14
N PHE A 719 -40.91 -11.10 32.11
CA PHE A 719 -40.28 -9.79 32.27
C PHE A 719 -41.31 -8.67 32.25
N ILE A 720 -41.09 -7.66 33.09
CA ILE A 720 -41.84 -6.39 33.07
C ILE A 720 -40.84 -5.29 32.73
N LEU A 721 -41.03 -4.63 31.59
CA LEU A 721 -40.12 -3.59 31.11
C LEU A 721 -40.90 -2.32 30.78
N PRO A 722 -40.33 -1.14 31.04
CA PRO A 722 -40.79 0.07 30.40
C PRO A 722 -40.62 -0.11 28.89
N PHE A 723 -41.63 0.32 28.17
CA PHE A 723 -41.71 0.29 26.73
C PHE A 723 -42.04 1.70 26.23
N PHE A 724 -42.00 1.86 24.92
CA PHE A 724 -42.28 3.10 24.21
C PHE A 724 -43.39 3.97 24.86
N ASN A 725 -43.17 5.29 24.94
CA ASN A 725 -44.13 6.28 25.46
C ASN A 725 -44.62 6.07 26.92
N ASN A 726 -43.75 5.56 27.80
CA ASN A 726 -44.08 5.17 29.18
C ASN A 726 -45.11 4.03 29.28
N ASP A 727 -45.33 3.28 28.20
CA ASP A 727 -46.06 2.03 28.24
C ASP A 727 -45.22 0.98 28.97
N SER A 728 -45.86 -0.14 29.31
CA SER A 728 -45.19 -1.28 29.92
C SER A 728 -45.56 -2.54 29.17
N ILE A 729 -44.57 -3.40 28.96
CA ILE A 729 -44.78 -4.74 28.41
C ILE A 729 -44.45 -5.76 29.49
N GLN A 730 -45.33 -6.74 29.64
CA GLN A 730 -45.18 -7.84 30.58
C GLN A 730 -45.36 -9.18 29.87
N GLY A 731 -44.33 -10.03 29.87
CA GLY A 731 -44.45 -11.40 29.35
C GLY A 731 -43.14 -11.96 28.82
N ASP A 732 -43.27 -12.87 27.86
CA ASP A 732 -42.18 -13.68 27.35
C ASP A 732 -41.71 -13.17 25.98
N PHE A 733 -40.41 -13.12 25.78
CA PHE A 733 -39.78 -12.76 24.50
C PHE A 733 -39.08 -13.97 23.91
N ASN A 734 -39.26 -14.16 22.62
CA ASN A 734 -38.59 -15.20 21.84
C ASN A 734 -38.05 -14.62 20.54
N PHE A 735 -36.74 -14.61 20.39
CA PHE A 735 -36.08 -14.29 19.12
C PHE A 735 -35.63 -15.58 18.45
N SER A 736 -36.01 -15.77 17.20
CA SER A 736 -35.62 -16.92 16.37
C SER A 736 -35.80 -16.57 14.90
N ASP A 737 -35.03 -17.16 13.99
CA ASP A 737 -35.11 -16.86 12.55
C ASP A 737 -34.98 -15.35 12.25
N SER A 738 -34.14 -14.65 13.03
CA SER A 738 -33.93 -13.20 12.93
C SER A 738 -35.19 -12.33 13.18
N GLU A 739 -36.25 -12.90 13.77
CA GLU A 739 -37.48 -12.22 14.17
C GLU A 739 -37.64 -12.20 15.69
N LEU A 740 -38.12 -11.09 16.26
CA LEU A 740 -38.50 -11.00 17.68
C LEU A 740 -40.01 -11.15 17.86
N ARG A 741 -40.40 -12.13 18.66
CA ARG A 741 -41.79 -12.37 19.07
C ARG A 741 -41.97 -12.13 20.55
N PHE A 742 -43.14 -11.63 20.91
CA PHE A 742 -43.54 -11.34 22.28
C PHE A 742 -44.90 -11.99 22.56
N SER A 743 -45.00 -12.67 23.69
CA SER A 743 -46.23 -13.27 24.21
C SER A 743 -46.49 -12.68 25.59
N GLY A 744 -47.57 -11.91 25.72
CA GLY A 744 -47.83 -11.21 26.97
C GLY A 744 -48.80 -10.07 26.83
N LYS A 745 -48.64 -9.10 27.73
CA LYS A 745 -49.53 -7.96 27.91
C LYS A 745 -48.78 -6.66 27.63
N ILE A 746 -49.34 -5.83 26.76
CA ILE A 746 -48.97 -4.41 26.62
C ILE A 746 -49.96 -3.62 27.48
N LYS A 747 -49.47 -2.72 28.32
CA LYS A 747 -50.28 -1.89 29.21
C LYS A 747 -49.80 -0.46 29.17
N ASN A 748 -50.73 0.46 28.94
CA ASN A 748 -50.51 1.88 29.16
C ASN A 748 -51.50 2.43 30.21
N LYS A 749 -51.56 3.77 30.34
CA LYS A 749 -52.47 4.44 31.28
C LYS A 749 -53.96 4.20 30.95
N ASP A 750 -54.30 3.93 29.70
CA ASP A 750 -55.66 3.91 29.18
C ASP A 750 -56.21 2.52 28.87
N PHE A 751 -55.37 1.58 28.45
CA PHE A 751 -55.77 0.24 28.05
C PHE A 751 -54.73 -0.81 28.42
N SER A 752 -55.16 -2.06 28.28
CA SER A 752 -54.28 -3.21 28.27
C SER A 752 -54.68 -4.22 27.20
N TYR A 753 -53.69 -4.73 26.48
CA TYR A 753 -53.85 -5.67 25.38
C TYR A 753 -53.01 -6.93 25.65
N PHE A 754 -53.63 -8.09 25.64
CA PHE A 754 -52.96 -9.38 25.84
C PHE A 754 -52.97 -10.21 24.55
N SER A 755 -51.84 -10.78 24.17
CA SER A 755 -51.76 -11.70 23.04
C SER A 755 -50.65 -12.72 23.27
N SER A 756 -50.90 -13.97 22.85
CA SER A 756 -49.89 -15.03 22.88
C SER A 756 -48.88 -14.95 21.73
N ASN A 757 -49.05 -14.01 20.78
CA ASN A 757 -48.14 -13.86 19.64
C ASN A 757 -48.21 -12.45 19.05
N MET A 758 -47.20 -11.64 19.35
CA MET A 758 -46.95 -10.34 18.76
C MET A 758 -45.59 -10.34 18.09
N LEU A 759 -45.51 -9.82 16.86
CA LEU A 759 -44.24 -9.62 16.15
C LEU A 759 -43.76 -8.19 16.40
N ILE A 760 -42.53 -8.05 16.87
CA ILE A 760 -41.89 -6.76 17.14
C ILE A 760 -40.87 -6.47 16.05
N ASN A 761 -40.89 -5.25 15.51
CA ASN A 761 -39.83 -4.71 14.68
C ASN A 761 -39.53 -3.24 15.06
N SER A 762 -38.60 -2.62 14.37
CA SER A 762 -38.11 -1.26 14.56
C SER A 762 -39.18 -0.15 14.53
N SER A 763 -40.33 -0.44 13.93
CA SER A 763 -41.37 0.56 13.62
C SER A 763 -42.74 0.23 14.22
N LYS A 764 -43.00 -1.04 14.53
CA LYS A 764 -44.31 -1.49 14.99
C LYS A 764 -44.29 -2.80 15.78
N ILE A 765 -45.31 -2.96 16.61
CA ILE A 765 -45.74 -4.25 17.15
C ILE A 765 -47.04 -4.66 16.46
N SER A 766 -47.08 -5.87 15.92
CA SER A 766 -48.28 -6.39 15.25
C SER A 766 -48.74 -7.70 15.87
N SER A 767 -50.05 -7.82 16.08
CA SER A 767 -50.70 -9.01 16.60
C SER A 767 -51.95 -9.31 15.79
N LYS A 768 -52.12 -10.56 15.36
CA LYS A 768 -53.32 -10.97 14.61
C LYS A 768 -54.52 -11.25 15.50
N LYS A 769 -54.29 -11.55 16.78
CA LYS A 769 -55.29 -12.02 17.75
C LYS A 769 -54.86 -11.69 19.18
N GLY A 770 -55.70 -11.01 19.93
CA GLY A 770 -55.50 -10.73 21.35
C GLY A 770 -56.73 -10.07 21.97
N ASP A 771 -56.67 -9.91 23.29
CA ASP A 771 -57.77 -9.44 24.12
C ASP A 771 -57.46 -8.04 24.63
N LEU A 772 -58.41 -7.12 24.47
CA LEU A 772 -58.29 -5.70 24.75
C LEU A 772 -59.24 -5.31 25.87
N ILE A 773 -58.72 -4.55 26.83
CA ILE A 773 -59.51 -3.96 27.92
C ILE A 773 -59.05 -2.52 28.13
N PHE A 774 -59.95 -1.56 28.00
CA PHE A 774 -59.73 -0.17 28.40
C PHE A 774 -60.01 0.02 29.91
N ASN A 775 -59.18 0.83 30.57
CA ASN A 775 -59.27 1.14 32.00
C ASN A 775 -60.48 2.04 32.25
N SER A 776 -61.25 1.75 33.31
CA SER A 776 -62.43 2.54 33.71
C SER A 776 -62.10 3.99 34.12
N SER A 777 -60.87 4.23 34.56
CA SER A 777 -60.35 5.56 34.90
C SER A 777 -59.92 6.40 33.70
N SER A 778 -59.88 5.84 32.49
CA SER A 778 -59.46 6.56 31.28
C SER A 778 -60.44 7.67 30.87
N SER A 779 -59.97 8.59 30.03
CA SER A 779 -60.78 9.60 29.33
C SER A 779 -61.57 9.03 28.15
N TYR A 780 -61.30 7.78 27.80
CA TYR A 780 -61.89 7.04 26.69
C TYR A 780 -63.10 6.21 27.15
N PRO A 781 -63.92 5.70 26.20
CA PRO A 781 -65.00 4.75 26.51
C PRO A 781 -64.50 3.47 27.21
N SER A 782 -65.38 2.80 27.96
CA SER A 782 -65.12 1.40 28.36
C SER A 782 -65.16 0.52 27.12
N ILE A 783 -64.05 -0.17 26.83
CA ILE A 783 -63.92 -1.09 25.70
C ILE A 783 -63.44 -2.44 26.21
N LYS A 784 -64.11 -3.52 25.81
CA LYS A 784 -63.64 -4.90 25.96
C LYS A 784 -63.78 -5.64 24.65
N ALA A 785 -62.76 -6.35 24.20
CA ALA A 785 -62.85 -7.15 22.98
C ALA A 785 -61.91 -8.34 23.06
N ASP A 786 -62.39 -9.50 22.64
CA ASP A 786 -61.59 -10.72 22.60
C ASP A 786 -61.19 -11.05 21.17
N ASN A 787 -59.97 -11.59 21.01
CA ASN A 787 -59.49 -12.14 19.75
C ASN A 787 -59.52 -11.14 18.56
N ILE A 788 -59.16 -9.88 18.82
CA ILE A 788 -59.00 -8.82 17.81
C ILE A 788 -57.54 -8.68 17.36
N SER A 789 -57.27 -8.00 16.26
CA SER A 789 -55.90 -7.67 15.86
C SER A 789 -55.48 -6.29 16.35
N MET A 790 -54.18 -6.12 16.60
CA MET A 790 -53.56 -4.85 16.99
C MET A 790 -52.36 -4.56 16.09
N ASP A 791 -52.27 -3.34 15.58
CA ASP A 791 -51.05 -2.76 15.01
C ASP A 791 -50.67 -1.51 15.82
N TYR A 792 -49.62 -1.62 16.63
CA TYR A 792 -49.03 -0.51 17.37
C TYR A 792 -47.87 0.03 16.54
N VAL A 793 -48.09 1.12 15.80
CA VAL A 793 -47.05 1.84 15.06
C VAL A 793 -46.38 2.84 16.00
N LEU A 794 -45.09 2.66 16.26
CA LEU A 794 -44.33 3.49 17.18
C LEU A 794 -44.34 4.95 16.70
N PHE A 795 -44.47 5.90 17.64
CA PHE A 795 -44.56 7.34 17.39
C PHE A 795 -45.73 7.83 16.51
N ASP A 796 -46.69 6.95 16.17
CA ASP A 796 -47.79 7.30 15.26
C ASP A 796 -49.15 6.95 15.85
N SER A 797 -49.54 5.68 15.86
CA SER A 797 -50.90 5.28 16.24
C SER A 797 -50.98 3.82 16.69
N ILE A 798 -52.02 3.51 17.45
CA ILE A 798 -52.40 2.13 17.82
C ILE A 798 -53.75 1.82 17.20
N LYS A 799 -53.79 0.82 16.32
CA LYS A 799 -54.99 0.39 15.61
C LYS A 799 -55.46 -0.94 16.13
N PHE A 800 -56.72 -1.00 16.54
CA PHE A 800 -57.42 -2.21 16.94
C PHE A 800 -58.48 -2.54 15.90
N ASN A 801 -58.49 -3.76 15.38
CA ASN A 801 -59.40 -4.13 14.30
C ASN A 801 -60.14 -5.43 14.63
N SER A 802 -61.47 -5.36 14.55
CA SER A 802 -62.34 -6.52 14.73
C SER A 802 -62.64 -7.19 13.37
N LYS A 803 -62.21 -8.43 13.17
CA LYS A 803 -62.50 -9.23 11.97
C LYS A 803 -63.42 -10.42 12.29
N ASN A 804 -64.24 -10.83 11.31
CA ASN A 804 -65.07 -12.05 11.33
C ASN A 804 -66.06 -12.17 12.52
N LYS A 805 -67.10 -11.31 12.56
CA LYS A 805 -68.22 -11.31 13.54
C LYS A 805 -67.82 -11.08 15.01
N ARG A 806 -66.60 -10.62 15.29
CA ARG A 806 -66.15 -10.25 16.63
C ARG A 806 -66.46 -8.78 16.86
N LEU A 807 -66.94 -8.44 18.04
CA LEU A 807 -67.41 -7.10 18.36
C LEU A 807 -66.60 -6.55 19.53
N PHE A 808 -66.27 -5.28 19.47
CA PHE A 808 -65.87 -4.52 20.65
C PHE A 808 -67.13 -4.31 21.50
N SER A 809 -67.12 -4.72 22.75
CA SER A 809 -68.09 -4.26 23.75
C SER A 809 -67.70 -2.84 24.15
N LEU A 810 -68.55 -1.87 23.81
CA LEU A 810 -68.39 -0.44 24.09
C LEU A 810 -69.42 0.03 25.11
N TYR A 811 -69.01 0.89 26.04
CA TYR A 811 -69.89 1.46 27.07
C TYR A 811 -70.69 0.42 27.87
N ASP A 812 -70.14 -0.79 27.97
CA ASP A 812 -70.71 -2.02 28.55
C ASP A 812 -71.98 -2.56 27.86
N ASP A 813 -72.89 -1.71 27.36
CA ASP A 813 -74.19 -2.12 26.80
C ASP A 813 -74.25 -2.16 25.26
N TYR A 814 -73.18 -1.76 24.57
CA TYR A 814 -73.15 -1.60 23.11
C TYR A 814 -72.06 -2.45 22.48
N SER A 815 -72.23 -2.74 21.19
CA SER A 815 -71.29 -3.51 20.39
C SER A 815 -70.80 -2.69 19.20
N PHE A 816 -69.54 -2.84 18.80
CA PHE A 816 -68.98 -2.18 17.63
C PHE A 816 -68.18 -3.15 16.77
N PHE A 817 -68.38 -3.06 15.46
CA PHE A 817 -67.66 -3.82 14.44
C PHE A 817 -66.89 -2.84 13.55
N GLY A 818 -65.57 -2.84 13.61
CA GLY A 818 -64.76 -1.97 12.77
C GLY A 818 -63.31 -1.85 13.21
N GLU A 819 -62.74 -0.69 12.93
CA GLU A 819 -61.41 -0.29 13.36
C GLU A 819 -61.51 0.85 14.36
N ILE A 820 -60.77 0.76 15.46
CA ILE A 820 -60.59 1.79 16.47
C ILE A 820 -59.12 2.19 16.47
N ILE A 821 -58.85 3.49 16.37
CA ILE A 821 -57.50 4.07 16.29
C ILE A 821 -57.33 5.03 17.47
N LEU A 822 -56.25 4.79 18.22
CA LEU A 822 -55.70 5.71 19.20
C LEU A 822 -54.51 6.42 18.56
N ASP A 823 -54.64 7.73 18.30
CA ASP A 823 -53.54 8.57 17.80
C ASP A 823 -52.61 8.92 18.96
N LEU A 824 -51.31 8.71 18.79
CA LEU A 824 -50.29 9.01 19.82
C LEU A 824 -49.67 10.39 19.65
N LYS A 825 -49.91 11.08 18.54
CA LYS A 825 -49.36 12.42 18.24
C LYS A 825 -50.22 13.54 18.80
N ILE A 826 -51.48 13.26 19.10
CA ILE A 826 -52.45 14.24 19.56
C ILE A 826 -52.94 13.82 20.95
N GLU A 827 -52.88 14.73 21.92
CA GLU A 827 -53.54 14.53 23.22
C GLU A 827 -55.05 14.79 23.07
N ASP A 828 -55.74 13.91 22.36
CA ASP A 828 -57.19 13.99 22.18
C ASP A 828 -57.96 13.25 23.28
N VAL A 829 -59.19 13.70 23.53
CA VAL A 829 -60.14 13.05 24.46
C VAL A 829 -61.03 12.02 23.72
N TYR A 830 -60.72 11.74 22.45
CA TYR A 830 -61.53 10.92 21.55
C TYR A 830 -60.72 9.79 20.94
N LEU A 831 -61.36 8.63 20.75
CA LEU A 831 -60.86 7.57 19.87
C LEU A 831 -61.52 7.72 18.50
N THR A 832 -60.71 7.81 17.46
CA THR A 832 -61.18 7.76 16.07
C THR A 832 -61.54 6.33 15.70
N ALA A 833 -62.66 6.10 15.04
CA ALA A 833 -63.07 4.77 14.61
C ALA A 833 -63.89 4.80 13.33
N SER A 834 -63.94 3.66 12.63
CA SER A 834 -64.74 3.48 11.42
C SER A 834 -65.38 2.10 11.44
N GLY A 835 -66.69 1.99 11.19
CA GLY A 835 -67.39 0.71 11.29
C GLY A 835 -68.88 0.83 11.55
N ASN A 836 -69.43 -0.16 12.26
CA ASN A 836 -70.83 -0.25 12.62
C ASN A 836 -71.00 -0.40 14.14
N PHE A 837 -71.70 0.55 14.75
CA PHE A 837 -72.09 0.59 16.15
C PHE A 837 -73.50 -0.02 16.31
N ILE A 838 -73.69 -0.93 17.26
CA ILE A 838 -74.90 -1.72 17.42
C ILE A 838 -75.35 -1.62 18.88
N SER A 839 -76.59 -1.19 19.08
CA SER A 839 -77.23 -1.17 20.39
C SER A 839 -77.75 -2.54 20.78
N SER A 840 -77.43 -2.97 21.99
CA SER A 840 -77.99 -4.16 22.65
C SER A 840 -78.67 -3.83 23.99
N LYS A 841 -78.76 -2.54 24.33
CA LYS A 841 -79.23 -2.06 25.64
C LYS A 841 -80.72 -2.31 25.88
N ASP A 842 -81.54 -2.11 24.85
CA ASP A 842 -83.00 -2.29 24.91
C ASP A 842 -83.46 -3.24 23.78
N PRO A 843 -83.88 -4.49 24.09
CA PRO A 843 -84.31 -5.44 23.07
C PRO A 843 -85.58 -5.01 22.32
N ASP A 844 -86.39 -4.11 22.90
CA ASP A 844 -87.60 -3.60 22.26
C ASP A 844 -87.33 -2.38 21.35
N PHE A 845 -86.11 -1.83 21.40
CA PHE A 845 -85.70 -0.65 20.64
C PHE A 845 -84.22 -0.73 20.23
N LEU A 846 -83.95 -1.52 19.20
CA LEU A 846 -82.61 -1.76 18.67
C LEU A 846 -82.25 -0.72 17.62
N PHE A 847 -80.98 -0.33 17.58
CA PHE A 847 -80.46 0.52 16.52
C PHE A 847 -79.03 0.16 16.14
N ASP A 848 -78.70 0.35 14.87
CA ASP A 848 -77.34 0.24 14.34
C ASP A 848 -76.96 1.51 13.57
N ILE A 849 -75.70 1.94 13.73
CA ILE A 849 -75.13 3.15 13.15
C ILE A 849 -73.85 2.76 12.42
N SER A 850 -73.84 2.87 11.11
CA SER A 850 -72.65 2.69 10.27
C SER A 850 -72.05 4.05 9.91
N SER A 851 -70.73 4.22 10.08
CA SER A 851 -70.03 5.45 9.74
C SER A 851 -68.56 5.18 9.40
N ASP A 852 -68.02 5.95 8.44
CA ASP A 852 -66.59 5.96 8.15
C ASP A 852 -65.79 6.75 9.20
N LEU A 853 -66.47 7.56 10.03
CA LEU A 853 -65.87 8.32 11.12
C LEU A 853 -66.77 8.34 12.36
N PHE A 854 -66.22 7.84 13.46
CA PHE A 854 -66.68 8.00 14.83
C PHE A 854 -65.58 8.66 15.66
N LEU A 855 -65.98 9.50 16.61
CA LEU A 855 -65.14 10.05 17.67
C LEU A 855 -65.74 9.61 19.01
N PHE A 856 -65.21 8.52 19.59
CA PHE A 856 -65.69 7.98 20.86
C PHE A 856 -65.03 8.68 22.06
N SER A 857 -65.83 9.25 22.95
CA SER A 857 -65.39 9.80 24.25
C SER A 857 -65.99 8.99 25.41
N LYS A 858 -65.59 9.26 26.66
CA LYS A 858 -66.05 8.51 27.85
C LYS A 858 -67.56 8.30 27.96
N ASN A 859 -68.36 9.33 27.69
CA ASN A 859 -69.82 9.33 27.90
C ASN A 859 -70.62 9.80 26.68
N SER A 860 -69.98 9.88 25.52
CA SER A 860 -70.62 10.31 24.27
C SER A 860 -69.83 9.88 23.06
N PHE A 861 -70.46 9.87 21.88
CA PHE A 861 -69.73 9.79 20.63
C PHE A 861 -70.35 10.67 19.56
N ILE A 862 -69.52 11.11 18.63
CA ILE A 862 -69.95 11.85 17.44
C ILE A 862 -69.64 11.01 16.22
N SER A 863 -70.50 11.04 15.21
CA SER A 863 -70.19 10.46 13.91
C SER A 863 -70.69 11.35 12.77
N ALA A 864 -70.04 11.23 11.61
CA ALA A 864 -70.31 12.04 10.44
C ALA A 864 -70.69 11.18 9.24
N ASN A 865 -71.60 11.67 8.39
CA ASN A 865 -72.08 10.95 7.19
C ASN A 865 -72.56 9.50 7.50
N SER A 866 -73.20 9.32 8.65
CA SER A 866 -73.60 8.03 9.15
C SER A 866 -74.92 7.54 8.53
N ILE A 867 -75.09 6.23 8.56
CA ILE A 867 -76.34 5.53 8.24
C ILE A 867 -76.83 4.93 9.55
N ILE A 868 -78.05 5.26 9.95
CA ILE A 868 -78.69 4.69 11.14
C ILE A 868 -79.94 3.93 10.76
N ASN A 869 -80.13 2.75 11.36
CA ASN A 869 -81.35 1.96 11.25
C ASN A 869 -81.89 1.71 12.66
N PHE A 870 -83.19 1.95 12.87
CA PHE A 870 -83.91 1.56 14.08
C PHE A 870 -84.86 0.41 13.79
N ASN A 871 -84.98 -0.51 14.74
CA ASN A 871 -86.04 -1.50 14.80
C ASN A 871 -86.74 -1.40 16.16
N SER A 872 -88.02 -1.03 16.14
CA SER A 872 -88.88 -1.11 17.32
C SER A 872 -89.68 -2.42 17.35
N SER A 873 -90.16 -2.80 18.54
CA SER A 873 -91.04 -3.97 18.75
C SER A 873 -92.34 -3.94 17.93
N ASN A 874 -92.75 -2.77 17.42
CA ASN A 874 -93.89 -2.60 16.51
C ASN A 874 -93.54 -2.85 15.02
N ASN A 875 -92.35 -3.38 14.71
CA ASN A 875 -91.82 -3.54 13.35
C ASN A 875 -91.66 -2.23 12.56
N GLU A 876 -91.63 -1.08 13.22
CA GLU A 876 -91.31 0.18 12.54
C GLU A 876 -89.81 0.28 12.28
N LYS A 877 -89.47 0.60 11.03
CA LYS A 877 -88.11 0.85 10.58
C LYS A 877 -87.91 2.34 10.31
N PHE A 878 -86.95 2.93 10.99
CA PHE A 878 -86.52 4.31 10.72
C PHE A 878 -85.08 4.27 10.22
N ASN A 879 -84.89 4.62 8.96
CA ASN A 879 -83.58 4.58 8.30
C ASN A 879 -83.20 6.00 7.89
N LEU A 880 -82.07 6.51 8.39
CA LEU A 880 -81.53 7.80 7.96
C LEU A 880 -80.13 7.60 7.40
N ASN A 881 -79.88 8.22 6.25
CA ASN A 881 -78.59 8.17 5.57
C ASN A 881 -77.98 9.57 5.47
N GLY A 882 -76.65 9.64 5.58
CA GLY A 882 -75.88 10.87 5.38
C GLY A 882 -76.08 11.88 6.50
N ILE A 883 -76.12 11.42 7.75
CA ILE A 883 -76.38 12.25 8.93
C ILE A 883 -75.12 12.44 9.76
N SER A 884 -74.97 13.61 10.36
CA SER A 884 -74.04 13.77 11.49
C SER A 884 -74.83 13.57 12.78
N LEU A 885 -74.28 12.87 13.76
CA LEU A 885 -74.98 12.59 15.00
C LEU A 885 -74.07 12.70 16.21
N GLU A 886 -74.66 13.08 17.33
CA GLU A 886 -74.03 13.12 18.64
C GLU A 886 -74.87 12.28 19.60
N PHE A 887 -74.27 11.20 20.11
CA PHE A 887 -74.90 10.39 21.13
C PHE A 887 -74.41 10.78 22.52
N ASN A 888 -75.34 11.08 23.43
CA ASN A 888 -75.05 11.35 24.82
C ASN A 888 -75.59 10.22 25.71
N LEU A 889 -74.68 9.41 26.26
CA LEU A 889 -75.03 8.25 27.08
C LEU A 889 -75.66 8.63 28.42
N LYS A 890 -75.31 9.79 28.99
CA LYS A 890 -75.83 10.22 30.30
C LYS A 890 -77.32 10.55 30.22
N PHE A 891 -77.74 11.15 29.12
CA PHE A 891 -79.13 11.51 28.89
C PHE A 891 -79.90 10.46 28.10
N ASP A 892 -79.25 9.39 27.64
CA ASP A 892 -79.80 8.39 26.73
C ASP A 892 -80.45 9.07 25.51
N SER A 893 -79.73 10.03 24.91
CA SER A 893 -80.26 10.86 23.83
C SER A 893 -79.34 10.93 22.61
N ILE A 894 -79.89 10.81 21.41
CA ILE A 894 -79.16 10.97 20.14
C ILE A 894 -79.61 12.26 19.45
N TYR A 895 -78.67 13.17 19.18
CA TYR A 895 -78.88 14.30 18.29
C TYR A 895 -78.55 13.89 16.86
N PHE A 896 -79.41 14.24 15.92
CA PHE A 896 -79.23 14.13 14.49
C PHE A 896 -79.14 15.52 13.88
N PHE A 897 -78.17 15.74 13.01
CA PHE A 897 -77.99 16.98 12.28
C PHE A 897 -78.07 16.68 10.78
N ARG A 898 -79.00 17.35 10.11
CA ARG A 898 -79.25 17.28 8.66
C ARG A 898 -79.58 18.68 8.16
N GLU A 899 -78.57 19.42 7.69
CA GLU A 899 -78.79 20.82 7.28
C GLU A 899 -79.77 20.95 6.12
N ASN A 900 -79.56 20.22 5.01
CA ASN A 900 -80.27 20.42 3.74
C ASN A 900 -81.04 19.18 3.26
N LEU A 901 -81.26 18.19 4.13
CA LEU A 901 -81.93 16.94 3.77
C LEU A 901 -83.10 16.65 4.71
N ASN A 902 -84.26 16.38 4.13
CA ASN A 902 -85.47 16.05 4.88
C ASN A 902 -85.31 14.73 5.66
N PHE A 903 -85.80 14.69 6.89
CA PHE A 903 -86.05 13.47 7.63
C PHE A 903 -87.27 12.73 7.06
N GLN A 904 -87.20 11.40 7.01
CA GLN A 904 -88.29 10.55 6.53
C GLN A 904 -88.53 9.41 7.51
N ILE A 905 -89.74 9.34 8.05
CA ILE A 905 -90.18 8.25 8.94
C ILE A 905 -91.11 7.32 8.16
N SER A 906 -90.71 6.06 7.97
CA SER A 906 -91.44 5.09 7.12
C SER A 906 -92.91 4.88 7.54
N SER A 907 -93.24 5.03 8.82
CA SER A 907 -94.61 4.88 9.32
C SER A 907 -95.49 6.13 9.14
N LEU A 908 -94.90 7.30 8.87
CA LEU A 908 -95.62 8.57 8.76
C LEU A 908 -95.89 9.01 7.31
N ASN A 909 -95.15 8.47 6.32
CA ASN A 909 -95.18 8.96 4.93
C ASN A 909 -95.14 10.50 4.85
N ALA A 910 -94.20 11.08 5.60
CA ALA A 910 -94.04 12.52 5.71
C ALA A 910 -92.59 12.94 5.42
N ASP A 911 -92.45 14.02 4.66
CA ASP A 911 -91.18 14.72 4.48
C ASP A 911 -91.05 15.80 5.56
N ILE A 912 -90.01 15.68 6.38
CA ILE A 912 -89.79 16.52 7.57
C ILE A 912 -88.53 17.36 7.34
N ASP A 913 -88.72 18.62 6.96
CA ASP A 913 -87.65 19.58 6.70
C ASP A 913 -87.31 20.36 7.97
N PHE A 914 -86.28 19.89 8.68
CA PHE A 914 -85.69 20.52 9.85
C PHE A 914 -84.18 20.32 9.86
N GLN A 915 -83.44 21.25 10.47
CA GLN A 915 -81.97 21.19 10.57
C GLN A 915 -81.48 20.09 11.53
N ALA A 916 -82.26 19.81 12.59
CA ALA A 916 -81.85 18.87 13.63
C ALA A 916 -83.03 18.07 14.21
N SER A 917 -82.70 16.95 14.84
CA SER A 917 -83.64 16.13 15.60
C SER A 917 -82.98 15.56 16.85
N LEU A 918 -83.72 15.47 17.96
CA LEU A 918 -83.28 14.88 19.21
C LEU A 918 -84.15 13.66 19.51
N LEU A 919 -83.55 12.47 19.52
CA LEU A 919 -84.17 11.26 20.04
C LEU A 919 -83.86 11.11 21.52
N ASP A 920 -84.88 11.04 22.35
CA ASP A 920 -84.78 10.55 23.73
C ASP A 920 -85.14 9.05 23.76
N LEU A 921 -84.17 8.20 24.09
CA LEU A 921 -84.34 6.75 24.10
C LEU A 921 -85.22 6.27 25.27
N LYS A 922 -85.37 7.04 26.35
CA LYS A 922 -86.20 6.67 27.51
C LYS A 922 -87.68 6.88 27.23
N SER A 923 -88.02 8.04 26.67
CA SER A 923 -89.39 8.36 26.26
C SER A 923 -89.75 7.78 24.88
N ARG A 924 -88.72 7.37 24.11
CA ARG A 924 -88.81 6.92 22.71
C ARG A 924 -89.51 7.98 21.85
N GLU A 925 -89.07 9.23 22.02
CA GLU A 925 -89.63 10.41 21.38
C GLU A 925 -88.56 11.15 20.56
N LEU A 926 -88.88 11.46 19.31
CA LEU A 926 -88.09 12.27 18.38
C LEU A 926 -88.61 13.70 18.38
N LYS A 927 -87.76 14.67 18.68
CA LYS A 927 -88.07 16.09 18.57
C LYS A 927 -87.29 16.71 17.41
N PHE A 928 -87.96 17.16 16.37
CA PHE A 928 -87.40 17.92 15.25
C PHE A 928 -87.48 19.42 15.51
N PHE A 929 -86.41 20.14 15.19
CA PHE A 929 -86.29 21.59 15.40
C PHE A 929 -85.19 22.19 14.50
N ASN A 930 -85.27 23.49 14.24
CA ASN A 930 -84.19 24.25 13.62
C ASN A 930 -83.28 24.83 14.71
N LEU A 931 -81.98 24.95 14.40
CA LEU A 931 -80.97 25.50 15.32
C LEU A 931 -81.11 27.03 15.45
N ASP A 932 -81.71 27.66 14.45
CA ASP A 932 -82.19 29.03 14.50
C ASP A 932 -83.68 29.09 14.87
N SER A 933 -84.21 30.29 15.09
CA SER A 933 -85.64 30.49 15.40
C SER A 933 -86.54 30.37 14.16
N SER A 934 -86.08 29.77 13.06
CA SER A 934 -86.89 29.58 11.85
C SER A 934 -87.88 28.42 12.04
N GLN A 935 -88.95 28.42 11.25
CA GLN A 935 -89.93 27.33 11.24
C GLN A 935 -89.47 26.23 10.28
N GLY A 936 -89.62 24.97 10.67
CA GLY A 936 -89.49 23.83 9.78
C GLY A 936 -90.79 23.51 9.07
N ILE A 937 -90.73 22.63 8.07
CA ILE A 937 -91.87 22.21 7.26
C ILE A 937 -92.07 20.71 7.43
N CYS A 938 -93.28 20.29 7.78
CA CYS A 938 -93.65 18.88 7.75
C CYS A 938 -94.76 18.66 6.72
N SER A 939 -94.47 17.88 5.68
CA SER A 939 -95.33 17.63 4.54
C SER A 939 -95.82 16.18 4.54
N PHE A 940 -97.12 15.95 4.73
CA PHE A 940 -97.73 14.61 4.68
C PHE A 940 -98.29 14.33 3.28
N ASN A 941 -97.88 13.20 2.67
CA ASN A 941 -98.34 12.75 1.35
C ASN A 941 -98.29 13.84 0.25
N ASP A 942 -97.37 14.81 0.31
CA ASP A 942 -97.28 16.00 -0.55
C ASP A 942 -98.54 16.90 -0.61
N LYS A 943 -99.55 16.65 0.22
CA LYS A 943 -100.85 17.35 0.18
C LYS A 943 -101.00 18.37 1.30
N ILE A 944 -100.38 18.12 2.46
CA ILE A 944 -100.59 18.92 3.67
C ILE A 944 -99.23 19.33 4.24
N ASN A 945 -98.95 20.64 4.21
CA ASN A 945 -97.70 21.20 4.69
C ASN A 945 -97.96 22.02 5.95
N TYR A 946 -97.32 21.63 7.04
CA TYR A 946 -97.36 22.36 8.31
C TYR A 946 -96.06 23.14 8.50
N ASN A 947 -96.18 24.46 8.63
CA ASN A 947 -95.07 25.33 9.06
C ASN A 947 -95.08 25.42 10.59
N ILE A 948 -94.07 24.84 11.22
CA ILE A 948 -94.08 24.55 12.66
C ILE A 948 -92.73 24.87 13.28
N ASN A 949 -92.74 25.31 14.54
CA ASN A 949 -91.53 25.64 15.28
C ASN A 949 -90.80 24.37 15.75
N SER A 950 -91.53 23.34 16.19
CA SER A 950 -90.97 22.01 16.43
C SER A 950 -92.01 20.90 16.24
N MET A 951 -91.53 19.70 15.97
CA MET A 951 -92.34 18.48 15.81
C MET A 951 -91.85 17.41 16.78
N PHE A 952 -92.76 16.70 17.41
CA PHE A 952 -92.48 15.57 18.29
C PHE A 952 -93.12 14.32 17.71
N PHE A 953 -92.41 13.21 17.67
CA PHE A 953 -92.92 11.92 17.24
C PHE A 953 -92.61 10.85 18.28
N ASN A 954 -93.64 10.17 18.78
CA ASN A 954 -93.48 9.13 19.79
C ASN A 954 -93.65 7.73 19.16
N PHE A 955 -92.59 6.91 19.22
CA PHE A 955 -92.57 5.58 18.60
C PHE A 955 -93.57 4.59 19.22
N ASN A 956 -93.89 4.72 20.52
CA ASN A 956 -94.81 3.81 21.20
C ASN A 956 -96.27 4.08 20.84
N THR A 957 -96.64 5.36 20.76
CA THR A 957 -98.03 5.78 20.50
C THR A 957 -98.32 6.06 19.02
N GLN A 958 -97.28 6.17 18.18
CA GLN A 958 -97.35 6.63 16.79
C GLN A 958 -98.07 7.98 16.63
N ARG A 959 -98.00 8.83 17.65
CA ARG A 959 -98.55 10.18 17.63
C ARG A 959 -97.47 11.16 17.22
N VAL A 960 -97.89 12.15 16.43
CA VAL A 960 -97.09 13.33 16.13
C VAL A 960 -97.72 14.53 16.82
N SER A 961 -96.94 15.23 17.63
CA SER A 961 -97.36 16.45 18.30
C SER A 961 -96.56 17.61 17.72
N PHE A 962 -97.23 18.69 17.37
CA PHE A 962 -96.60 19.86 16.79
C PHE A 962 -96.66 21.02 17.76
N PHE A 963 -95.64 21.88 17.69
CA PHE A 963 -95.65 23.17 18.33
C PHE A 963 -95.50 24.28 17.27
N THR A 964 -96.41 25.23 17.26
CA THR A 964 -96.35 26.41 16.39
C THR A 964 -96.85 27.65 17.12
N ASP A 965 -96.12 28.75 17.00
CA ASP A 965 -96.56 30.07 17.46
C ASP A 965 -97.43 30.79 16.40
N ASN A 966 -97.71 30.10 15.29
CA ASN A 966 -98.43 30.62 14.14
C ASN A 966 -99.74 29.87 13.92
N PHE A 967 -100.52 30.27 12.91
CA PHE A 967 -101.75 29.55 12.57
C PHE A 967 -101.46 28.31 11.70
N LEU A 968 -102.26 27.28 11.88
CA LEU A 968 -102.38 26.16 10.96
C LEU A 968 -103.35 26.54 9.83
N ASP A 969 -102.89 26.42 8.59
CA ASP A 969 -103.72 26.74 7.42
C ASP A 969 -104.44 25.49 6.92
N PHE A 970 -105.75 25.44 7.11
CA PHE A 970 -106.64 24.42 6.54
C PHE A 970 -107.48 25.01 5.40
N GLY A 971 -106.87 25.90 4.60
CA GLY A 971 -107.44 26.52 3.41
C GLY A 971 -108.42 27.65 3.71
N SER A 972 -109.68 27.32 4.04
CA SER A 972 -110.69 28.34 4.39
C SER A 972 -110.65 28.77 5.86
N HIS A 973 -109.88 28.05 6.69
CA HIS A 973 -109.74 28.30 8.12
C HIS A 973 -108.26 28.37 8.50
N LYS A 974 -107.91 29.37 9.29
CA LYS A 974 -106.63 29.50 9.98
C LYS A 974 -106.86 29.27 11.46
N LEU A 975 -106.24 28.23 12.02
CA LEU A 975 -106.46 27.81 13.40
C LEU A 975 -105.22 28.15 14.24
N PHE A 976 -105.41 28.86 15.35
CA PHE A 976 -104.37 29.15 16.35
C PHE A 976 -104.63 28.26 17.57
N PRO A 977 -103.83 27.20 17.79
CA PRO A 977 -103.96 26.34 18.98
C PRO A 977 -103.72 27.14 20.26
N LYS A 978 -104.52 26.91 21.31
CA LYS A 978 -104.52 27.74 22.53
C LYS A 978 -103.20 27.74 23.31
N ASP A 979 -102.46 26.65 23.23
CA ASP A 979 -101.15 26.52 23.86
C ASP A 979 -100.04 26.32 22.81
N GLY A 980 -100.33 26.63 21.54
CA GLY A 980 -99.42 26.37 20.40
C GLY A 980 -99.27 24.89 20.01
N PHE A 981 -99.82 23.96 20.80
CA PHE A 981 -99.73 22.52 20.57
C PHE A 981 -100.97 21.93 19.88
N PHE A 982 -100.76 21.04 18.92
CA PHE A 982 -101.81 20.15 18.39
C PHE A 982 -101.22 18.79 18.00
N GLU A 983 -102.00 17.72 18.15
CA GLU A 983 -101.58 16.35 17.82
C GLU A 983 -102.27 15.86 16.55
N ILE A 984 -101.56 15.04 15.78
CA ILE A 984 -102.10 14.24 14.67
C ILE A 984 -101.78 12.77 14.91
N ASN A 985 -102.54 11.89 14.27
CA ASN A 985 -102.18 10.47 14.18
C ASN A 985 -101.15 10.22 13.05
N ASN A 986 -100.69 8.98 12.93
CA ASN A 986 -99.73 8.55 11.92
C ASN A 986 -100.18 8.70 10.44
N LYS A 987 -101.44 9.07 10.19
CA LYS A 987 -101.98 9.34 8.85
C LYS A 987 -102.14 10.84 8.56
N GLY A 988 -101.60 11.72 9.41
CA GLY A 988 -101.74 13.18 9.22
C GLY A 988 -103.06 13.76 9.74
N VAL A 989 -103.93 12.95 10.37
CA VAL A 989 -105.27 13.38 10.81
C VAL A 989 -105.17 14.06 12.18
N PRO A 990 -105.62 15.32 12.34
CA PRO A 990 -105.57 16.01 13.63
C PRO A 990 -106.58 15.48 14.64
N PHE A 991 -106.16 15.39 15.90
CA PHE A 991 -107.03 15.16 17.04
C PHE A 991 -107.78 16.44 17.42
N ASP A 992 -108.84 16.29 18.21
CA ASP A 992 -109.58 17.43 18.76
C ASP A 992 -108.65 18.29 19.64
N PHE A 993 -108.61 19.60 19.39
CA PHE A 993 -107.87 20.57 20.20
C PHE A 993 -108.66 21.85 20.44
N ILE A 994 -108.22 22.66 21.40
CA ILE A 994 -108.81 23.97 21.66
C ILE A 994 -108.02 25.01 20.88
N ALA A 995 -108.67 25.70 19.94
CA ALA A 995 -108.11 26.85 19.28
C ALA A 995 -108.45 28.12 20.08
N GLU A 996 -107.43 28.85 20.54
CA GLU A 996 -107.62 30.19 21.13
C GLU A 996 -108.24 31.12 20.11
N LYS A 997 -107.87 30.98 18.82
CA LYS A 997 -108.38 31.82 17.74
C LYS A 997 -108.57 31.01 16.46
N ILE A 998 -109.71 31.17 15.80
CA ILE A 998 -110.01 30.59 14.48
C ILE A 998 -110.41 31.72 13.55
N ILE A 999 -109.68 31.90 12.46
CA ILE A 999 -110.03 32.86 11.41
C ILE A 999 -110.59 32.09 10.22
N LYS A 1000 -111.88 32.29 9.93
CA LYS A 1000 -112.56 31.71 8.76
C LYS A 1000 -112.69 32.77 7.67
N LYS A 1001 -112.05 32.55 6.52
CA LYS A 1001 -112.17 33.42 5.34
C LYS A 1001 -113.51 33.21 4.66
N ARG A 1002 -114.35 34.25 4.58
CA ARG A 1002 -115.63 34.20 3.87
C ARG A 1002 -115.88 35.50 3.10
N PHE A 1003 -115.85 35.43 1.77
CA PHE A 1003 -116.23 36.51 0.83
C PHE A 1003 -115.86 37.94 1.31
N GLY A 1004 -114.56 38.19 1.50
CA GLY A 1004 -114.02 39.52 1.81
C GLY A 1004 -114.10 39.97 3.26
N ARG A 1005 -114.59 39.15 4.21
CA ARG A 1005 -114.52 39.41 5.66
C ARG A 1005 -114.03 38.17 6.41
N ASP A 1006 -113.15 38.40 7.38
CA ASP A 1006 -112.60 37.35 8.25
C ASP A 1006 -113.48 37.21 9.51
N LEU A 1007 -114.06 36.03 9.72
CA LEU A 1007 -114.78 35.70 10.95
C LEU A 1007 -113.80 35.13 11.97
N ILE A 1008 -113.73 35.76 13.15
CA ILE A 1008 -112.84 35.35 14.24
C ILE A 1008 -113.67 34.67 15.33
N TYR A 1009 -113.36 33.41 15.62
CA TYR A 1009 -113.88 32.69 16.79
C TYR A 1009 -112.77 32.55 17.82
N LEU A 1010 -113.11 32.72 19.10
CA LEU A 1010 -112.16 32.58 20.21
C LEU A 1010 -112.53 31.40 21.11
N ASP A 1011 -111.51 30.73 21.64
CA ASP A 1011 -111.60 29.63 22.61
C ASP A 1011 -112.60 28.53 22.22
N LYS A 1012 -112.48 28.00 21.00
CA LYS A 1012 -113.37 26.93 20.50
C LYS A 1012 -112.65 25.60 20.43
N LYS A 1013 -113.34 24.55 20.89
CA LYS A 1013 -112.97 23.17 20.59
C LYS A 1013 -113.14 22.96 19.08
N VAL A 1014 -112.06 22.59 18.42
CA VAL A 1014 -112.04 22.17 17.02
C VAL A 1014 -112.12 20.65 17.03
N SER A 1015 -113.09 20.11 16.30
CA SER A 1015 -113.22 18.67 16.05
C SER A 1015 -113.36 18.44 14.56
N PHE A 1016 -112.66 17.44 14.05
CA PHE A 1016 -112.61 17.12 12.62
C PHE A 1016 -113.67 16.07 12.27
N ASP A 1017 -114.48 16.33 11.25
CA ASP A 1017 -115.55 15.42 10.83
C ASP A 1017 -115.04 14.28 9.95
N GLU A 1018 -115.86 13.24 9.77
CA GLU A 1018 -115.49 12.06 8.96
C GLU A 1018 -115.08 12.42 7.53
N LYS A 1019 -115.63 13.49 6.95
CA LYS A 1019 -115.29 13.92 5.58
C LYS A 1019 -113.88 14.52 5.51
N MET A 1020 -113.51 15.33 6.49
CA MET A 1020 -112.17 15.89 6.60
C MET A 1020 -111.15 14.78 6.92
N ASN A 1021 -111.53 13.79 7.72
CA ASN A 1021 -110.70 12.60 7.98
C ASN A 1021 -110.49 11.74 6.72
N CYS A 1022 -111.51 11.55 5.87
CA CYS A 1022 -111.36 10.86 4.58
C CYS A 1022 -110.48 11.65 3.59
N PHE A 1023 -110.60 12.98 3.53
CA PHE A 1023 -109.78 13.83 2.67
C PHE A 1023 -108.28 13.76 2.99
N ILE A 1024 -107.95 13.54 4.26
CA ILE A 1024 -106.58 13.42 4.74
C ILE A 1024 -106.04 11.97 4.56
N GLN A 1025 -106.92 10.96 4.58
CA GLN A 1025 -106.55 9.54 4.47
C GLN A 1025 -106.40 9.01 3.03
N ASP A 1026 -107.07 9.61 2.04
CA ASP A 1026 -106.91 9.35 0.60
C ASP A 1026 -105.81 10.23 -0.03
#